data_AF-A0A1Q9EPF1-F1
#
_entry.id   AF-A0A1Q9EPF1-F1
#
_cell.length_a   1.000
_cell.length_b   1.000
_cell.length_c   1.000
_cell.angle_alpha   90.00
_cell.angle_beta   90.00
_cell.angle_gamma   90.00
#
_symmetry.space_group_name_H-M   'P 1'
#
loop_
_entity.id
_entity.type
_entity.pdbx_description
1 polymer ?
#
loop_
_entity_poly.entity_id
_entity_poly.type
_entity_poly.pdbx_seq_one_letter_code
_entity_poly.pdbx_strand_id
1 'polypeptide(L)'
;MFGRGPDASRSEDVSDCVVDLEVGGPEEQQQGLGLSEDSEVVAEYEAAAQYKEVHLRISEKKAVRNAYQATVLGGELDGVRGDLAAPRLKTAALCCLTFQLIVLGFCTKGLLQCILGCWVFVTMFRRPAMSLLGQVYHDLQGREDSEVFRLSMEVKQELLQLIIWAPMMFSNLRAEPIEALFCTDASPFAAGVCQAQMPKEAVLELLRHADYKGHHTMLQPAISSYLDMHQYFAEPAPYKLPGSLTEGILFDVCEVFLGEGTLSLAASRLGLCVHPGFKLDGDNQGDLLQSQPMHHIIGLICRRVGASHWLTNNPDLLQMEGLTPVVASRRRELYAKFCRWIEEELKCEFAQVCASGLLLSTALVGYGKSLFYSGQPKYMFSESINAVSDQFKHLRAHFAAAWSILSRWEEEEPGERSMVMPESLLRAAVTLALLWRWPHFAGFLLVGFHALLRPSEILRLRRRDLILPRDLLTDVPVAFVRILGSKTKRFLQRQHARISDALSVAFLDALFGHCHPLSPLFDCSPAVLRRRWNALFSALGVPVSEDQHGITPKSLRGSGATWLYQRTEEVEKIMWRGRWQQKRTLEHYLQDVAGQLLLVDLAESHRHQIQQLANLAACFLVSFVNSFHDARSST
;
A
#
# COMPACT_ATOMS: atom_id res chain seq x y z
N MET A 1 12.96 39.43 25.66
CA MET A 1 12.06 40.53 26.06
C MET A 1 11.42 41.04 24.78
N PHE A 2 10.15 40.88 24.45
CA PHE A 2 8.91 40.42 25.07
C PHE A 2 8.03 39.95 23.88
N GLY A 3 7.14 38.97 23.91
CA GLY A 3 6.60 38.09 24.94
C GLY A 3 5.72 37.04 24.23
N ARG A 4 5.67 35.84 24.80
CA ARG A 4 4.77 34.76 24.39
C ARG A 4 3.33 35.06 24.84
N GLY A 5 2.37 34.64 24.03
CA GLY A 5 1.02 34.26 24.43
C GLY A 5 0.01 34.33 23.26
N PRO A 6 -1.03 33.50 23.20
CA PRO A 6 -1.18 32.12 23.70
C PRO A 6 -1.62 31.13 22.58
N ASP A 7 -1.64 29.85 22.95
CA ASP A 7 -2.15 28.66 22.25
C ASP A 7 -2.96 28.82 20.95
N ALA A 8 -2.44 28.23 19.88
CA ALA A 8 -3.21 27.81 18.70
C ALA A 8 -3.13 26.29 18.54
N SER A 9 -3.77 25.57 19.46
CA SER A 9 -4.24 24.22 19.19
C SER A 9 -5.47 24.31 18.30
N ARG A 10 -5.26 24.37 16.98
CA ARG A 10 -6.28 23.98 15.99
C ARG A 10 -5.61 23.10 14.95
N SER A 11 -5.92 21.81 15.06
CA SER A 11 -5.79 20.85 13.97
C SER A 11 -6.52 21.41 12.75
N GLU A 12 -5.77 21.81 11.72
CA GLU A 12 -6.35 22.02 10.40
C GLU A 12 -6.63 20.64 9.80
N ASP A 13 -7.89 20.22 9.94
CA ASP A 13 -8.47 19.12 9.18
C ASP A 13 -8.31 19.43 7.68
N VAL A 14 -7.54 18.58 7.00
CA VAL A 14 -7.47 18.55 5.53
C VAL A 14 -8.72 17.84 5.05
N SER A 15 -9.85 18.56 5.03
CA SER A 15 -11.08 18.14 4.35
C SER A 15 -11.11 18.73 2.95
N ASP A 16 -11.40 17.89 1.95
CA ASP A 16 -11.58 18.25 0.56
C ASP A 16 -12.52 19.45 0.40
N CYS A 17 -11.94 20.59 0.04
CA CYS A 17 -12.69 21.78 -0.38
C CYS A 17 -12.71 21.78 -1.91
N VAL A 18 -13.90 21.76 -2.50
CA VAL A 18 -14.07 22.03 -3.94
C VAL A 18 -13.69 23.49 -4.19
N VAL A 19 -12.81 23.72 -5.17
CA VAL A 19 -12.39 25.06 -5.60
C VAL A 19 -12.98 25.30 -6.99
N ASP A 20 -14.05 26.08 -7.06
CA ASP A 20 -14.63 26.55 -8.32
C ASP A 20 -13.79 27.71 -8.88
N LEU A 21 -13.50 27.69 -10.18
CA LEU A 21 -12.61 28.64 -10.86
C LEU A 21 -13.22 29.11 -12.18
N GLU A 22 -13.55 30.39 -12.28
CA GLU A 22 -13.83 31.08 -13.54
C GLU A 22 -12.98 32.35 -13.67
N VAL A 23 -12.43 32.57 -14.87
CA VAL A 23 -11.53 33.69 -15.20
C VAL A 23 -12.01 34.35 -16.49
N GLY A 24 -12.76 35.44 -16.37
CA GLY A 24 -13.27 36.21 -17.52
C GLY A 24 -12.18 36.98 -18.27
N GLY A 25 -12.29 37.09 -19.60
CA GLY A 25 -11.37 37.85 -20.46
C GLY A 25 -11.85 39.27 -20.84
N PRO A 26 -10.98 40.12 -21.42
CA PRO A 26 -11.28 41.55 -21.62
C PRO A 26 -12.01 41.93 -22.93
N GLU A 27 -12.63 41.00 -23.68
CA GLU A 27 -13.27 41.31 -24.98
C GLU A 27 -14.76 40.91 -25.08
N GLU A 28 -15.51 40.98 -23.99
CA GLU A 28 -16.99 40.94 -24.03
C GLU A 28 -17.60 42.30 -23.68
N GLN A 29 -17.13 43.34 -24.36
CA GLN A 29 -17.92 44.56 -24.53
C GLN A 29 -18.38 44.67 -25.98
N GLN A 30 -19.66 44.35 -26.16
CA GLN A 30 -20.54 44.83 -27.23
C GLN A 30 -20.19 44.40 -28.66
N GLN A 31 -20.59 43.18 -29.04
CA GLN A 31 -21.32 42.95 -30.30
C GLN A 31 -21.96 41.55 -30.31
N GLY A 32 -23.28 41.53 -30.50
CA GLY A 32 -24.11 40.35 -30.29
C GLY A 32 -23.79 39.18 -31.21
N LEU A 33 -23.54 38.02 -30.58
CA LEU A 33 -23.81 36.68 -31.08
C LEU A 33 -24.26 35.86 -29.86
N GLY A 34 -25.55 35.52 -29.81
CA GLY A 34 -26.21 34.96 -28.63
C GLY A 34 -25.79 33.54 -28.29
N LEU A 35 -24.91 33.40 -27.31
CA LEU A 35 -24.77 32.23 -26.45
C LEU A 35 -24.92 32.70 -24.98
N SER A 36 -25.70 31.95 -24.21
CA SER A 36 -26.35 32.39 -22.96
C SER A 36 -25.41 32.41 -21.75
N GLU A 37 -24.82 33.57 -21.45
CA GLU A 37 -24.12 33.86 -20.18
C GLU A 37 -24.99 33.56 -18.93
N ASP A 38 -26.33 33.63 -19.05
CA ASP A 38 -27.25 33.36 -17.95
C ASP A 38 -27.29 31.87 -17.53
N SER A 39 -26.82 30.93 -18.35
CA SER A 39 -27.02 29.50 -18.09
C SER A 39 -25.95 28.85 -17.18
N GLU A 40 -24.68 29.27 -17.30
CA GLU A 40 -23.58 28.72 -16.49
C GLU A 40 -23.60 29.30 -15.07
N VAL A 41 -23.87 30.61 -14.94
CA VAL A 41 -24.03 31.28 -13.64
C VAL A 41 -25.19 30.67 -12.85
N VAL A 42 -26.33 30.37 -13.51
CA VAL A 42 -27.49 29.74 -12.86
C VAL A 42 -27.18 28.32 -12.41
N ALA A 43 -26.52 27.50 -13.23
CA ALA A 43 -26.13 26.13 -12.87
C ALA A 43 -25.17 26.09 -11.65
N GLU A 44 -24.34 27.12 -11.48
CA GLU A 44 -23.36 27.18 -10.39
C GLU A 44 -23.98 27.68 -9.06
N TYR A 45 -24.97 28.58 -9.12
CA TYR A 45 -25.79 28.92 -7.95
C TYR A 45 -26.61 27.70 -7.47
N GLU A 46 -27.09 26.87 -8.40
CA GLU A 46 -27.74 25.60 -8.08
C GLU A 46 -26.77 24.59 -7.44
N ALA A 47 -25.53 24.48 -7.93
CA ALA A 47 -24.50 23.63 -7.32
C ALA A 47 -24.12 24.09 -5.90
N ALA A 48 -23.94 25.39 -5.68
CA ALA A 48 -23.66 25.94 -4.34
C ALA A 48 -24.84 25.76 -3.37
N ALA A 49 -26.08 25.82 -3.87
CA ALA A 49 -27.28 25.51 -3.09
C ALA A 49 -27.35 24.02 -2.73
N GLN A 50 -27.03 23.12 -3.66
CA GLN A 50 -26.98 21.68 -3.42
C GLN A 50 -25.88 21.31 -2.41
N TYR A 51 -24.70 21.92 -2.45
CA TYR A 51 -23.66 21.70 -1.44
C TYR A 51 -24.14 22.04 -0.01
N LYS A 52 -24.97 23.07 0.14
CA LYS A 52 -25.61 23.40 1.43
C LYS A 52 -26.68 22.38 1.84
N GLU A 53 -27.47 21.88 0.88
CA GLU A 53 -28.47 20.83 1.14
C GLU A 53 -27.84 19.51 1.58
N VAL A 54 -26.66 19.15 1.05
CA VAL A 54 -25.92 17.91 1.38
C VAL A 54 -24.91 18.13 2.54
N HIS A 55 -24.98 19.26 3.24
CA HIS A 55 -24.13 19.60 4.40
C HIS A 55 -22.60 19.60 4.12
N LEU A 56 -22.19 19.85 2.87
CA LEU A 56 -20.78 20.03 2.51
C LEU A 56 -20.30 21.43 2.93
N ARG A 57 -19.20 21.48 3.70
CA ARG A 57 -18.65 22.74 4.22
C ARG A 57 -17.84 23.46 3.14
N ILE A 58 -18.40 24.55 2.61
CA ILE A 58 -17.66 25.47 1.74
C ILE A 58 -16.88 26.46 2.60
N SER A 59 -15.56 26.54 2.41
CA SER A 59 -14.74 27.60 3.01
C SER A 59 -14.93 28.90 2.22
N GLU A 60 -15.83 29.78 2.68
CA GLU A 60 -16.12 31.09 2.05
C GLU A 60 -14.84 31.92 1.76
N LYS A 61 -13.80 31.79 2.61
CA LYS A 61 -12.51 32.48 2.42
C LYS A 61 -11.65 31.94 1.28
N LYS A 62 -11.92 30.74 0.77
CA LYS A 62 -11.18 30.07 -0.31
C LYS A 62 -11.91 30.14 -1.65
N ALA A 63 -13.18 30.52 -1.65
CA ALA A 63 -13.96 30.73 -2.85
C ALA A 63 -13.62 32.10 -3.45
N VAL A 64 -12.97 32.11 -4.62
CA VAL A 64 -12.70 33.32 -5.38
C VAL A 64 -13.50 33.24 -6.66
N ARG A 65 -14.46 34.16 -6.85
CA ARG A 65 -15.36 34.19 -8.01
C ARG A 65 -15.23 35.52 -8.73
N ASN A 66 -15.28 35.51 -10.06
CA ASN A 66 -15.26 36.70 -10.92
C ASN A 66 -14.16 37.71 -10.58
N ALA A 67 -12.99 37.21 -10.17
CA ALA A 67 -11.84 38.04 -9.83
C ALA A 67 -10.86 38.07 -11.01
N TYR A 68 -10.57 39.26 -11.54
CA TYR A 68 -9.59 39.45 -12.61
C TYR A 68 -8.15 39.20 -12.15
N GLN A 69 -7.87 39.31 -10.86
CA GLN A 69 -6.57 38.98 -10.26
C GLN A 69 -6.81 38.24 -8.96
N ALA A 70 -6.21 37.06 -8.82
CA ALA A 70 -6.41 36.20 -7.67
C ALA A 70 -5.17 35.38 -7.35
N THR A 71 -4.98 35.00 -6.09
CA THR A 71 -4.03 33.94 -5.71
C THR A 71 -4.82 32.71 -5.31
N VAL A 72 -4.78 31.66 -6.14
CA VAL A 72 -5.56 30.43 -5.95
C VAL A 72 -4.62 29.23 -5.97
N LEU A 73 -4.80 28.29 -5.02
CA LEU A 73 -3.93 27.11 -4.85
C LEU A 73 -2.42 27.46 -4.80
N GLY A 74 -2.10 28.67 -4.34
CA GLY A 74 -0.74 29.19 -4.25
C GLY A 74 -0.21 29.85 -5.51
N GLY A 75 -0.91 29.81 -6.66
CA GLY A 75 -0.56 30.52 -7.90
C GLY A 75 -1.26 31.86 -8.01
N GLU A 76 -0.53 32.89 -8.44
CA GLU A 76 -1.05 34.21 -8.79
C GLU A 76 -1.50 34.19 -10.26
N LEU A 77 -2.77 34.49 -10.47
CA LEU A 77 -3.46 34.52 -11.75
C LEU A 77 -3.77 35.98 -12.11
N ASP A 78 -3.44 36.34 -13.35
CA ASP A 78 -3.83 37.60 -14.00
C ASP A 78 -4.75 37.29 -15.18
N GLY A 79 -6.06 37.44 -14.98
CA GLY A 79 -7.08 37.18 -15.99
C GLY A 79 -7.05 38.13 -17.18
N VAL A 80 -6.49 39.35 -17.03
CA VAL A 80 -6.35 40.31 -18.13
C VAL A 80 -5.24 39.86 -19.07
N ARG A 81 -4.06 39.56 -18.52
CA ARG A 81 -2.92 39.08 -19.31
C ARG A 81 -3.05 37.61 -19.72
N GLY A 82 -3.83 36.83 -18.97
CA GLY A 82 -3.89 35.37 -19.09
C GLY A 82 -2.69 34.65 -18.48
N ASP A 83 -1.95 35.30 -17.58
CA ASP A 83 -0.72 34.75 -17.01
C ASP A 83 -1.00 34.05 -15.66
N LEU A 84 -0.44 32.85 -15.48
CA LEU A 84 -0.43 32.11 -14.21
C LEU A 84 1.02 31.88 -13.75
N ALA A 85 1.35 32.36 -12.56
CA ALA A 85 2.71 32.29 -12.02
C ALA A 85 2.72 32.02 -10.51
N ALA A 86 3.89 31.72 -9.95
CA ALA A 86 4.07 31.79 -8.50
C ALA A 86 3.95 33.26 -8.02
N PRO A 87 3.54 33.51 -6.76
CA PRO A 87 3.30 34.86 -6.27
C PRO A 87 4.54 35.73 -6.39
N ARG A 88 4.45 36.81 -7.17
CA ARG A 88 5.61 37.57 -7.68
C ARG A 88 6.48 38.12 -6.55
N LEU A 89 5.86 38.61 -5.49
CA LEU A 89 6.56 39.13 -4.31
C LEU A 89 7.34 38.03 -3.56
N LYS A 90 6.76 36.83 -3.44
CA LYS A 90 7.43 35.68 -2.81
C LYS A 90 8.58 35.17 -3.68
N THR A 91 8.39 35.15 -4.99
CA THR A 91 9.45 34.80 -5.95
C THR A 91 10.61 35.80 -5.89
N ALA A 92 10.32 37.11 -5.82
CA ALA A 92 11.35 38.13 -5.63
C ALA A 92 12.13 37.96 -4.32
N ALA A 93 11.43 37.69 -3.21
CA ALA A 93 12.07 37.39 -1.93
C ALA A 93 12.96 36.12 -2.00
N LEU A 94 12.49 35.07 -2.69
CA LEU A 94 13.27 33.86 -2.92
C LEU A 94 14.52 34.14 -3.75
N CYS A 95 14.43 34.99 -4.78
CA CYS A 95 15.58 35.43 -5.56
C CYS A 95 16.63 36.11 -4.67
N CYS A 96 16.21 37.02 -3.79
CA CYS A 96 17.12 37.70 -2.86
C CYS A 96 17.79 36.73 -1.87
N LEU A 97 17.01 35.81 -1.27
CA LEU A 97 17.54 34.80 -0.34
C LEU A 97 18.53 33.85 -1.03
N THR A 98 18.19 33.42 -2.25
CA THR A 98 19.06 32.56 -3.06
C THR A 98 20.34 33.28 -3.44
N PHE A 99 20.26 34.57 -3.79
CA PHE A 99 21.43 35.39 -4.08
C PHE A 99 22.35 35.53 -2.86
N GLN A 100 21.77 35.80 -1.68
CA GLN A 100 22.52 35.85 -0.43
C GLN A 100 23.22 34.52 -0.12
N LEU A 101 22.56 33.38 -0.37
CA LEU A 101 23.15 32.06 -0.23
C LEU A 101 24.36 31.86 -1.16
N ILE A 102 24.25 32.29 -2.41
CA ILE A 102 25.35 32.21 -3.40
C ILE A 102 26.56 33.02 -2.94
N VAL A 103 26.32 34.24 -2.44
CA VAL A 103 27.35 35.15 -1.91
C VAL A 103 28.01 34.56 -0.66
N LEU A 104 27.22 34.03 0.28
CA LEU A 104 27.72 33.36 1.48
C LEU A 104 28.58 32.15 1.12
N GLY A 105 28.14 31.35 0.15
CA GLY A 105 28.88 30.21 -0.38
C GLY A 105 28.94 28.98 0.51
N PHE A 106 28.31 29.02 1.69
CA PHE A 106 28.17 27.91 2.63
C PHE A 106 26.70 27.71 2.97
N CYS A 107 26.29 26.46 3.18
CA CYS A 107 24.92 26.14 3.56
C CYS A 107 24.85 24.82 4.35
N THR A 108 23.74 24.61 5.05
CA THR A 108 23.37 23.30 5.58
C THR A 108 22.45 22.58 4.59
N LYS A 109 22.43 21.24 4.63
CA LYS A 109 21.53 20.44 3.78
C LYS A 109 20.06 20.82 3.98
N GLY A 110 19.60 21.00 5.23
CA GLY A 110 18.21 21.40 5.50
C GLY A 110 17.82 22.75 4.88
N LEU A 111 18.71 23.75 4.99
CA LEU A 111 18.51 25.06 4.37
C LEU A 111 18.44 24.98 2.84
N LEU A 112 19.37 24.26 2.20
CA LEU A 112 19.40 24.11 0.75
C LEU A 112 18.15 23.35 0.23
N GLN A 113 17.72 22.31 0.94
CA GLN A 113 16.46 21.61 0.63
C GLN A 113 15.22 22.51 0.75
N CYS A 114 15.17 23.36 1.78
CA CYS A 114 14.08 24.32 1.95
C CYS A 114 14.01 25.31 0.78
N ILE A 115 15.15 25.89 0.38
CA ILE A 115 15.23 26.81 -0.76
C ILE A 115 14.87 26.10 -2.07
N LEU A 116 15.37 24.88 -2.25
CA LEU A 116 15.07 24.07 -3.43
C LEU A 116 13.58 23.72 -3.53
N GLY A 117 12.93 23.38 -2.42
CA GLY A 117 11.48 23.13 -2.39
C GLY A 117 10.67 24.34 -2.86
N CYS A 118 11.06 25.55 -2.45
CA CYS A 118 10.46 26.79 -2.94
C CYS A 118 10.68 26.99 -4.45
N TRP A 119 11.89 26.68 -4.97
CA TRP A 119 12.18 26.77 -6.41
C TRP A 119 11.44 25.71 -7.24
N VAL A 120 11.26 24.50 -6.72
CA VAL A 120 10.44 23.46 -7.36
C VAL A 120 9.01 23.98 -7.54
N PHE A 121 8.45 24.66 -6.53
CA PHE A 121 7.14 25.29 -6.66
C PHE A 121 7.08 26.35 -7.77
N VAL A 122 8.06 27.25 -7.85
CA VAL A 122 8.11 28.30 -8.90
C VAL A 122 8.29 27.66 -10.29
N THR A 123 9.17 26.67 -10.44
CA THR A 123 9.44 26.00 -11.72
C THR A 123 8.27 25.17 -12.23
N MET A 124 7.30 24.77 -11.38
CA MET A 124 6.09 24.09 -11.84
C MET A 124 5.23 24.94 -12.78
N PHE A 125 5.25 26.27 -12.62
CA PHE A 125 4.55 27.20 -13.51
C PHE A 125 5.20 27.32 -14.90
N ARG A 126 6.40 26.75 -15.08
CA ARG A 126 7.07 26.59 -16.37
C ARG A 126 7.98 25.35 -16.31
N ARG A 127 7.37 24.16 -16.33
CA ARG A 127 8.04 22.86 -16.09
C ARG A 127 9.39 22.66 -16.79
N PRO A 128 9.63 23.11 -18.04
CA PRO A 128 10.96 23.02 -18.65
C PRO A 128 12.09 23.62 -17.80
N ALA A 129 11.81 24.65 -16.97
CA ALA A 129 12.78 25.23 -16.07
C ALA A 129 13.31 24.27 -14.99
N MET A 130 12.65 23.12 -14.76
CA MET A 130 13.18 22.07 -13.89
C MET A 130 14.49 21.49 -14.40
N SER A 131 14.79 21.59 -15.70
CA SER A 131 16.07 21.13 -16.26
C SER A 131 17.27 21.95 -15.79
N LEU A 132 17.05 23.11 -15.17
CA LEU A 132 18.09 23.92 -14.54
C LEU A 132 18.60 23.31 -13.23
N LEU A 133 17.87 22.35 -12.66
CA LEU A 133 18.18 21.70 -11.40
C LEU A 133 18.76 20.31 -11.65
N GLY A 134 20.08 20.18 -11.59
CA GLY A 134 20.76 18.89 -11.76
C GLY A 134 21.78 18.68 -10.65
N GLN A 135 22.85 19.46 -10.68
CA GLN A 135 23.97 19.37 -9.77
C GLN A 135 23.57 19.67 -8.31
N VAL A 136 22.58 20.53 -8.08
CA VAL A 136 22.04 20.79 -6.72
C VAL A 136 21.61 19.50 -6.03
N TYR A 137 21.02 18.54 -6.75
CA TYR A 137 20.62 17.25 -6.16
C TYR A 137 21.81 16.33 -5.89
N HIS A 138 22.87 16.39 -6.71
CA HIS A 138 24.09 15.62 -6.48
C HIS A 138 24.84 16.11 -5.23
N ASP A 139 24.96 17.42 -5.04
CA ASP A 139 25.62 18.00 -3.86
C ASP A 139 24.88 17.71 -2.54
N LEU A 140 23.58 17.38 -2.60
CA LEU A 140 22.77 17.00 -1.44
C LEU A 140 22.90 15.53 -1.02
N GLN A 141 23.42 14.65 -1.90
CA GLN A 141 23.51 13.21 -1.62
C GLN A 141 24.58 12.90 -0.57
N GLY A 142 24.26 12.02 0.37
CA GLY A 142 25.22 11.49 1.35
C GLY A 142 25.59 12.44 2.50
N ARG A 143 24.92 13.59 2.63
CA ARG A 143 25.16 14.57 3.72
C ARG A 143 24.13 14.48 4.85
N GLU A 144 24.55 14.81 6.07
CA GLU A 144 23.66 14.94 7.22
C GLU A 144 22.92 16.30 7.22
N ASP A 145 21.73 16.38 7.83
CA ASP A 145 20.84 17.55 7.68
C ASP A 145 21.41 18.85 8.29
N SER A 146 22.19 18.74 9.36
CA SER A 146 22.81 19.87 10.08
C SER A 146 24.27 20.13 9.67
N GLU A 147 24.81 19.33 8.74
CA GLU A 147 26.19 19.48 8.27
C GLU A 147 26.33 20.76 7.44
N VAL A 148 27.27 21.64 7.81
CA VAL A 148 27.60 22.85 7.04
C VAL A 148 28.63 22.49 5.98
N PHE A 149 28.31 22.75 4.72
CA PHE A 149 29.21 22.49 3.59
C PHE A 149 29.30 23.69 2.65
N ARG A 150 30.39 23.72 1.88
CA ARG A 150 30.63 24.74 0.86
C ARG A 150 29.88 24.37 -0.42
N LEU A 151 29.17 25.34 -1.00
CA LEU A 151 28.52 25.19 -2.29
C LEU A 151 29.57 25.09 -3.41
N SER A 152 29.42 24.08 -4.27
CA SER A 152 30.20 23.96 -5.50
C SER A 152 29.92 25.13 -6.46
N MET A 153 30.81 25.36 -7.41
CA MET A 153 30.62 26.46 -8.37
C MET A 153 29.46 26.16 -9.31
N GLU A 154 29.28 24.90 -9.66
CA GLU A 154 28.20 24.38 -10.48
C GLU A 154 26.84 24.64 -9.83
N VAL A 155 26.69 24.34 -8.54
CA VAL A 155 25.46 24.67 -7.79
C VAL A 155 25.21 26.17 -7.74
N LYS A 156 26.25 26.99 -7.54
CA LYS A 156 26.09 28.45 -7.57
C LYS A 156 25.61 28.95 -8.94
N GLN A 157 26.08 28.33 -10.03
CA GLN A 157 25.63 28.66 -11.38
C GLN A 157 24.17 28.25 -11.60
N GLU A 158 23.76 27.05 -11.19
CA GLU A 158 22.35 26.61 -11.29
C GLU A 158 21.43 27.54 -10.49
N LEU A 159 21.78 27.85 -9.23
CA LEU A 159 21.00 28.77 -8.40
C LEU A 159 20.94 30.19 -8.99
N LEU A 160 22.02 30.66 -9.62
CA LEU A 160 22.03 31.96 -10.30
C LEU A 160 21.14 31.95 -11.55
N GLN A 161 21.15 30.86 -12.31
CA GLN A 161 20.27 30.69 -13.47
C GLN A 161 18.80 30.74 -13.04
N LEU A 162 18.42 30.09 -11.93
CA LEU A 162 17.06 30.19 -11.39
C LEU A 162 16.65 31.64 -11.13
N ILE A 163 17.53 32.45 -10.53
CA ILE A 163 17.28 33.87 -10.26
C ILE A 163 17.08 34.65 -11.57
N ILE A 164 17.94 34.42 -12.56
CA ILE A 164 17.88 35.10 -13.86
C ILE A 164 16.59 34.76 -14.62
N TRP A 165 16.20 33.48 -14.60
CA TRP A 165 15.05 33.00 -15.36
C TRP A 165 13.72 33.14 -14.61
N ALA A 166 13.72 33.44 -13.31
CA ALA A 166 12.50 33.55 -12.49
C ALA A 166 11.39 34.44 -13.09
N PRO A 167 11.68 35.61 -13.69
CA PRO A 167 10.63 36.45 -14.30
C PRO A 167 9.92 35.80 -15.49
N MET A 168 10.53 34.78 -16.11
CA MET A 168 10.01 34.05 -17.27
C MET A 168 9.28 32.75 -16.87
N MET A 169 9.24 32.42 -15.58
CA MET A 169 8.60 31.20 -15.07
C MET A 169 7.10 31.41 -14.83
N PHE A 170 6.36 31.63 -15.92
CA PHE A 170 4.90 31.72 -15.92
C PHE A 170 4.29 30.91 -17.07
N SER A 171 3.02 30.54 -16.92
CA SER A 171 2.22 29.90 -17.96
C SER A 171 1.22 30.91 -18.51
N ASN A 172 1.19 31.07 -19.83
CA ASN A 172 0.18 31.87 -20.51
C ASN A 172 -0.99 30.94 -20.87
N LEU A 173 -2.13 31.13 -20.21
CA LEU A 173 -3.36 30.37 -20.40
C LEU A 173 -4.09 30.74 -21.70
N ARG A 174 -3.77 31.88 -22.29
CA ARG A 174 -4.27 32.34 -23.60
C ARG A 174 -3.37 31.92 -24.75
N ALA A 175 -2.30 31.16 -24.48
CA ALA A 175 -1.39 30.71 -25.52
C ALA A 175 -2.12 29.74 -26.47
N GLU A 176 -2.16 30.08 -27.76
CA GLU A 176 -2.69 29.19 -28.76
C GLU A 176 -1.75 27.99 -29.00
N PRO A 177 -2.31 26.79 -29.25
CA PRO A 177 -1.49 25.65 -29.64
C PRO A 177 -0.85 25.90 -31.00
N ILE A 178 0.39 25.47 -31.15
CA ILE A 178 1.07 25.48 -32.43
C ILE A 178 0.49 24.38 -33.34
N GLU A 179 0.28 24.67 -34.62
CA GLU A 179 -0.25 23.74 -35.65
C GLU A 179 0.80 22.69 -36.08
N ALA A 180 1.54 22.16 -35.11
CA ALA A 180 2.58 21.18 -35.34
C ALA A 180 2.64 20.16 -34.19
N LEU A 181 2.82 18.90 -34.56
CA LEU A 181 3.12 17.82 -33.64
C LEU A 181 4.63 17.62 -33.57
N PHE A 182 5.15 17.50 -32.35
CA PHE A 182 6.55 17.20 -32.10
C PHE A 182 6.68 15.81 -31.48
N CYS A 183 7.60 15.02 -32.01
CA CYS A 183 8.01 13.74 -31.42
C CYS A 183 9.49 13.85 -31.09
N THR A 184 9.85 13.61 -29.83
CA THR A 184 11.24 13.61 -29.38
C THR A 184 11.61 12.22 -28.92
N ASP A 185 12.76 11.73 -29.36
CA ASP A 185 13.41 10.56 -28.79
C ASP A 185 14.86 10.91 -28.45
N ALA A 186 15.45 10.22 -27.50
CA ALA A 186 16.82 10.45 -27.11
C ALA A 186 17.59 9.14 -27.13
N SER A 187 18.89 9.22 -27.38
CA SER A 187 19.89 8.19 -27.13
C SER A 187 20.87 8.69 -26.05
N PRO A 188 21.81 7.86 -25.57
CA PRO A 188 22.81 8.31 -24.61
C PRO A 188 23.76 9.40 -25.14
N PHE A 189 23.78 9.64 -26.46
CA PHE A 189 24.74 10.53 -27.14
C PHE A 189 24.10 11.53 -28.11
N ALA A 190 22.82 11.40 -28.42
CA ALA A 190 22.10 12.29 -29.32
C ALA A 190 20.62 12.40 -28.93
N ALA A 191 19.93 13.42 -29.42
CA ALA A 191 18.47 13.50 -29.37
C ALA A 191 17.93 13.73 -30.77
N GLY A 192 16.86 13.03 -31.12
CA GLY A 192 16.11 13.19 -32.36
C GLY A 192 14.82 13.97 -32.09
N VAL A 193 14.54 14.95 -32.93
CA VAL A 193 13.25 15.65 -32.92
C VAL A 193 12.66 15.57 -34.33
N CYS A 194 11.44 15.07 -34.43
CA CYS A 194 10.65 15.09 -35.65
C CYS A 194 9.48 16.05 -35.46
N GLN A 195 9.15 16.78 -36.52
CA GLN A 195 8.01 17.69 -36.56
C GLN A 195 7.11 17.33 -37.73
N ALA A 196 5.81 17.33 -37.51
CA ALA A 196 4.80 17.20 -38.55
C ALA A 196 3.77 18.34 -38.43
N GLN A 197 3.39 18.93 -39.56
CA GLN A 197 2.29 19.91 -39.60
C GLN A 197 0.96 19.20 -39.38
N MET A 198 0.06 19.79 -38.59
CA MET A 198 -1.24 19.20 -38.28
C MET A 198 -2.29 20.31 -38.09
N PRO A 199 -3.53 20.13 -38.59
CA PRO A 199 -4.59 21.12 -38.41
C PRO A 199 -4.85 21.45 -36.94
N LYS A 200 -5.20 22.71 -36.65
CA LYS A 200 -5.45 23.22 -35.28
C LYS A 200 -6.48 22.38 -34.52
N GLU A 201 -7.53 21.89 -35.19
CA GLU A 201 -8.58 21.07 -34.60
C GLU A 201 -8.04 19.73 -34.09
N ALA A 202 -7.14 19.10 -34.85
CA ALA A 202 -6.54 17.83 -34.47
C ALA A 202 -5.53 18.01 -33.32
N VAL A 203 -4.77 19.11 -33.31
CA VAL A 203 -3.86 19.44 -32.21
C VAL A 203 -4.63 19.69 -30.90
N LEU A 204 -5.76 20.40 -30.97
CA LEU A 204 -6.64 20.66 -29.82
C LEU A 204 -7.22 19.36 -29.25
N GLU A 205 -7.66 18.45 -30.11
CA GLU A 205 -8.15 17.14 -29.67
C GLU A 205 -7.04 16.32 -29.01
N LEU A 206 -5.82 16.32 -29.57
CA LEU A 206 -4.66 15.65 -28.94
C LEU A 206 -4.31 16.25 -27.58
N LEU A 207 -4.35 17.58 -27.44
CA LEU A 207 -4.12 18.28 -26.16
C LEU A 207 -5.14 17.90 -25.10
N ARG A 208 -6.42 17.71 -25.48
CA ARG A 208 -7.48 17.23 -24.57
C ARG A 208 -7.17 15.85 -23.97
N HIS A 209 -6.44 15.01 -24.70
CA HIS A 209 -6.00 13.68 -24.23
C HIS A 209 -4.57 13.67 -23.67
N ALA A 210 -3.87 14.81 -23.59
CA ALA A 210 -2.47 14.87 -23.18
C ALA A 210 -2.26 14.78 -21.65
N ASP A 211 -3.32 14.92 -20.85
CA ASP A 211 -3.26 14.77 -19.38
C ASP A 211 -2.98 13.33 -18.92
N TYR A 212 -3.05 12.36 -19.83
CA TYR A 212 -2.56 11.01 -19.57
C TYR A 212 -1.03 11.02 -19.63
N LYS A 213 -0.40 10.91 -18.46
CA LYS A 213 1.05 10.71 -18.35
C LYS A 213 1.47 9.50 -19.21
N GLY A 214 2.09 9.77 -20.37
CA GLY A 214 2.63 8.75 -21.24
C GLY A 214 3.62 7.85 -20.49
N HIS A 215 3.75 6.60 -20.93
CA HIS A 215 4.69 5.65 -20.35
C HIS A 215 6.12 6.14 -20.58
N HIS A 216 6.85 6.46 -19.51
CA HIS A 216 8.26 6.86 -19.61
C HIS A 216 9.11 5.64 -19.93
N THR A 217 9.47 5.46 -21.20
CA THR A 217 10.47 4.46 -21.60
C THR A 217 11.84 5.00 -21.21
N MET A 218 12.45 4.46 -20.16
CA MET A 218 13.84 4.82 -19.83
C MET A 218 14.76 4.36 -20.95
N LEU A 219 15.59 5.29 -21.45
CA LEU A 219 16.75 4.97 -22.26
C LEU A 219 17.59 3.91 -21.55
N GLN A 220 17.77 2.75 -22.19
CA GLN A 220 18.69 1.75 -21.67
C GLN A 220 20.11 2.33 -21.64
N PRO A 221 20.93 2.01 -20.62
CA PRO A 221 22.33 2.43 -20.56
C PRO A 221 23.07 2.07 -21.86
N ALA A 222 24.01 2.92 -22.30
CA ALA A 222 24.76 2.72 -23.55
C ALA A 222 25.39 1.32 -23.67
N ILE A 223 25.83 0.75 -22.54
CA ILE A 223 26.35 -0.62 -22.45
C ILE A 223 25.28 -1.66 -22.80
N SER A 224 24.04 -1.52 -22.32
CA SER A 224 22.95 -2.45 -22.65
C SER A 224 22.55 -2.35 -24.12
N SER A 225 22.47 -1.14 -24.68
CA SER A 225 22.19 -0.97 -26.12
C SER A 225 23.32 -1.49 -27.01
N TYR A 226 24.59 -1.33 -26.61
CA TYR A 226 25.74 -1.85 -27.35
C TYR A 226 25.85 -3.39 -27.27
N LEU A 227 25.50 -3.97 -26.13
CA LEU A 227 25.42 -5.43 -25.93
C LEU A 227 24.28 -6.07 -26.72
N ASP A 228 23.14 -5.37 -26.90
CA ASP A 228 22.04 -5.83 -27.75
C ASP A 228 22.36 -5.69 -29.25
N MET A 229 23.11 -4.66 -29.65
CA MET A 229 23.49 -4.45 -31.06
C MET A 229 24.63 -5.37 -31.53
N HIS A 230 25.54 -5.75 -30.62
CA HIS A 230 26.69 -6.59 -30.93
C HIS A 230 26.67 -7.86 -30.06
N GLN A 231 26.06 -8.93 -30.59
CA GLN A 231 26.01 -10.27 -29.99
C GLN A 231 27.38 -10.97 -29.84
N TYR A 232 28.52 -10.28 -29.78
CA TYR A 232 29.82 -10.94 -29.67
C TYR A 232 30.86 -10.11 -28.90
N PHE A 233 31.31 -10.72 -27.79
CA PHE A 233 32.52 -10.50 -27.00
C PHE A 233 32.73 -9.14 -26.30
N ALA A 234 32.69 -9.17 -24.96
CA ALA A 234 33.62 -8.40 -24.12
C ALA A 234 33.79 -9.04 -22.72
N GLU A 235 35.04 -9.16 -22.30
CA GLU A 235 35.52 -9.60 -20.98
C GLU A 235 35.05 -8.67 -19.82
N PRO A 236 35.09 -9.13 -18.56
CA PRO A 236 34.29 -8.53 -17.49
C PRO A 236 34.91 -7.26 -16.88
N ALA A 237 34.18 -6.14 -16.99
CA ALA A 237 34.27 -5.03 -16.04
C ALA A 237 33.66 -5.43 -14.68
N PRO A 238 34.09 -4.82 -13.55
CA PRO A 238 33.69 -5.28 -12.21
C PRO A 238 32.18 -5.25 -12.02
N TYR A 239 31.66 -6.42 -11.62
CA TYR A 239 30.26 -6.79 -11.57
C TYR A 239 29.42 -5.81 -10.73
N LYS A 240 28.61 -4.97 -11.39
CA LYS A 240 27.41 -4.40 -10.77
C LYS A 240 26.23 -5.26 -11.17
N LEU A 241 25.61 -5.92 -10.18
CA LEU A 241 24.36 -6.66 -10.34
C LEU A 241 23.33 -5.76 -11.08
N PRO A 242 22.87 -6.14 -12.28
CA PRO A 242 21.83 -5.40 -12.96
C PRO A 242 20.52 -5.48 -12.18
N GLY A 243 19.70 -4.43 -12.27
CA GLY A 243 18.35 -4.42 -11.73
C GLY A 243 17.47 -5.50 -12.38
N SER A 244 16.51 -6.03 -11.64
CA SER A 244 15.54 -7.02 -12.12
C SER A 244 14.70 -6.43 -13.26
N LEU A 245 14.91 -6.93 -14.49
CA LEU A 245 13.92 -6.83 -15.57
C LEU A 245 12.80 -7.85 -15.29
N THR A 246 11.55 -7.49 -15.52
CA THR A 246 10.40 -8.37 -15.31
C THR A 246 9.68 -8.57 -16.63
N GLU A 247 10.09 -9.58 -17.39
CA GLU A 247 9.52 -9.94 -18.71
C GLU A 247 8.24 -10.79 -18.58
N GLY A 248 7.74 -11.03 -17.36
CA GLY A 248 6.64 -11.96 -17.11
C GLY A 248 7.10 -13.42 -17.16
N ILE A 249 6.17 -14.37 -17.06
CA ILE A 249 6.47 -15.82 -17.12
C ILE A 249 6.33 -16.27 -18.59
N LEU A 250 7.44 -16.66 -19.23
CA LEU A 250 7.44 -17.23 -20.59
C LEU A 250 7.39 -18.76 -20.59
N PHE A 251 7.93 -19.39 -19.53
CA PHE A 251 7.98 -20.85 -19.41
C PHE A 251 7.35 -21.29 -18.08
N ASP A 252 6.45 -22.27 -18.15
CA ASP A 252 5.84 -22.88 -16.98
C ASP A 252 6.79 -23.87 -16.30
N VAL A 253 7.58 -24.61 -17.09
CA VAL A 253 8.51 -25.64 -16.61
C VAL A 253 9.87 -25.49 -17.30
N CYS A 254 10.95 -25.52 -16.51
CA CYS A 254 12.31 -25.61 -17.01
C CYS A 254 13.06 -26.69 -16.22
N GLU A 255 13.49 -27.73 -16.91
CA GLU A 255 14.22 -28.86 -16.31
C GLU A 255 15.73 -28.64 -16.46
N VAL A 256 16.44 -28.69 -15.34
CA VAL A 256 17.91 -28.61 -15.26
C VAL A 256 18.40 -30.03 -14.99
N PHE A 257 19.41 -30.48 -15.73
CA PHE A 257 19.82 -31.89 -15.82
C PHE A 257 18.80 -32.76 -16.58
N LEU A 258 18.44 -32.32 -17.78
CA LEU A 258 17.35 -32.86 -18.59
C LEU A 258 17.40 -34.39 -18.74
N GLY A 259 18.57 -35.04 -18.79
CA GLY A 259 18.65 -36.50 -18.96
C GLY A 259 17.78 -36.97 -20.15
N GLU A 260 16.83 -37.88 -19.90
CA GLU A 260 15.83 -38.34 -20.88
C GLU A 260 14.63 -37.37 -21.09
N GLY A 261 14.51 -36.31 -20.29
CA GLY A 261 13.52 -35.24 -20.43
C GLY A 261 12.11 -35.62 -20.00
N THR A 262 11.97 -36.63 -19.15
CA THR A 262 10.69 -37.26 -18.80
C THR A 262 9.70 -36.28 -18.16
N LEU A 263 10.18 -35.35 -17.33
CA LEU A 263 9.35 -34.33 -16.70
C LEU A 263 8.91 -33.27 -17.71
N SER A 264 9.82 -32.82 -18.58
CA SER A 264 9.52 -31.90 -19.67
C SER A 264 8.47 -32.47 -20.64
N LEU A 265 8.58 -33.76 -20.98
CA LEU A 265 7.60 -34.50 -21.79
C LEU A 265 6.23 -34.63 -21.09
N ALA A 266 6.22 -34.95 -19.80
CA ALA A 266 4.98 -35.04 -19.02
C ALA A 266 4.28 -33.68 -18.87
N ALA A 267 5.04 -32.61 -18.63
CA ALA A 267 4.52 -31.24 -18.54
C ALA A 267 3.95 -30.75 -19.88
N SER A 268 4.62 -31.06 -21.00
CA SER A 268 4.12 -30.73 -22.33
C SER A 268 2.80 -31.46 -22.64
N ARG A 269 2.65 -32.73 -22.24
CA ARG A 269 1.38 -33.48 -22.38
C ARG A 269 0.23 -32.90 -21.55
N LEU A 270 0.53 -32.15 -20.50
CA LEU A 270 -0.46 -31.41 -19.69
C LEU A 270 -0.77 -30.00 -20.23
N GLY A 271 -0.19 -29.62 -21.39
CA GLY A 271 -0.43 -28.33 -22.04
C GLY A 271 0.38 -27.16 -21.48
N LEU A 272 1.43 -27.43 -20.70
CA LEU A 272 2.31 -26.40 -20.13
C LEU A 272 3.40 -26.00 -21.14
N CYS A 273 3.80 -24.72 -21.13
CA CYS A 273 4.91 -24.22 -21.93
C CYS A 273 6.26 -24.62 -21.30
N VAL A 274 7.00 -25.51 -21.96
CA VAL A 274 8.23 -26.11 -21.42
C VAL A 274 9.48 -25.53 -22.08
N HIS A 275 10.45 -25.10 -21.27
CA HIS A 275 11.76 -24.66 -21.74
C HIS A 275 12.57 -25.87 -22.25
N PRO A 276 13.43 -25.74 -23.29
CA PRO A 276 14.24 -26.84 -23.85
C PRO A 276 15.17 -27.56 -22.84
N GLY A 277 15.42 -26.91 -21.69
CA GLY A 277 16.16 -27.45 -20.55
C GLY A 277 17.68 -27.45 -20.73
N PHE A 278 18.39 -27.96 -19.72
CA PHE A 278 19.86 -27.95 -19.66
C PHE A 278 20.41 -29.37 -19.45
N LYS A 279 21.42 -29.77 -20.22
CA LYS A 279 21.97 -31.14 -20.26
C LYS A 279 23.40 -31.21 -19.73
N LEU A 280 23.92 -32.42 -19.53
CA LEU A 280 25.33 -32.71 -19.29
C LEU A 280 25.87 -33.50 -20.49
N ASP A 281 25.85 -32.89 -21.66
CA ASP A 281 26.33 -33.50 -22.91
C ASP A 281 27.40 -32.56 -23.46
N GLY A 282 28.67 -32.96 -23.36
CA GLY A 282 29.90 -32.16 -23.53
C GLY A 282 30.10 -31.37 -24.84
N ASP A 283 29.08 -31.22 -25.68
CA ASP A 283 29.21 -30.75 -27.07
C ASP A 283 28.04 -29.87 -27.58
N ASN A 284 27.12 -29.38 -26.73
CA ASN A 284 25.97 -28.57 -27.19
C ASN A 284 25.65 -27.32 -26.35
N GLN A 285 25.00 -26.34 -26.99
CA GLN A 285 24.47 -25.12 -26.34
C GLN A 285 23.40 -25.49 -25.30
N GLY A 286 23.81 -25.61 -24.04
CA GLY A 286 22.96 -26.08 -22.94
C GLY A 286 23.68 -27.02 -21.95
N ASP A 287 24.97 -27.30 -22.19
CA ASP A 287 25.80 -28.11 -21.31
C ASP A 287 26.18 -27.43 -19.99
N LEU A 288 25.73 -27.99 -18.87
CA LEU A 288 25.99 -27.51 -17.52
C LEU A 288 27.46 -27.64 -17.09
N LEU A 289 28.30 -28.37 -17.83
CA LEU A 289 29.75 -28.38 -17.60
C LEU A 289 30.41 -27.07 -18.07
N GLN A 290 29.73 -26.27 -18.90
CA GLN A 290 30.19 -24.95 -19.31
C GLN A 290 29.57 -23.86 -18.40
N SER A 291 30.29 -22.75 -18.21
CA SER A 291 29.83 -21.67 -17.33
C SER A 291 28.64 -20.88 -17.92
N GLN A 292 28.48 -20.88 -19.24
CA GLN A 292 27.47 -20.10 -19.96
C GLN A 292 26.02 -20.53 -19.63
N PRO A 293 25.66 -21.83 -19.62
CA PRO A 293 24.33 -22.28 -19.21
C PRO A 293 23.94 -21.92 -17.77
N MET A 294 24.91 -21.87 -16.85
CA MET A 294 24.65 -21.39 -15.49
C MET A 294 24.29 -19.89 -15.46
N HIS A 295 24.95 -19.07 -16.27
CA HIS A 295 24.58 -17.66 -16.41
C HIS A 295 23.20 -17.49 -17.07
N HIS A 296 22.84 -18.38 -18.00
CA HIS A 296 21.51 -18.41 -18.60
C HIS A 296 20.43 -18.77 -17.54
N ILE A 297 20.68 -19.80 -16.74
CA ILE A 297 19.83 -20.19 -15.59
C ILE A 297 19.64 -19.01 -14.65
N ILE A 298 20.74 -18.37 -14.21
CA ILE A 298 20.70 -17.19 -13.33
C ILE A 298 19.93 -16.04 -14.00
N GLY A 299 20.11 -15.85 -15.32
CA GLY A 299 19.38 -14.87 -16.10
C GLY A 299 17.87 -15.12 -16.11
N LEU A 300 17.41 -16.36 -16.25
CA LEU A 300 16.00 -16.74 -16.19
C LEU A 300 15.42 -16.53 -14.78
N ILE A 301 16.21 -16.80 -13.72
CA ILE A 301 15.86 -16.55 -12.32
C ILE A 301 15.66 -15.05 -12.06
N CYS A 302 16.70 -14.27 -12.38
CA CYS A 302 16.75 -12.85 -12.08
C CYS A 302 15.68 -12.07 -12.86
N ARG A 303 15.33 -12.54 -14.07
CA ARG A 303 14.28 -11.96 -14.91
C ARG A 303 12.86 -12.48 -14.62
N ARG A 304 12.72 -13.47 -13.72
CA ARG A 304 11.45 -14.11 -13.33
C ARG A 304 10.66 -14.72 -14.51
N VAL A 305 11.39 -15.26 -15.48
CA VAL A 305 10.87 -15.75 -16.76
C VAL A 305 10.26 -17.16 -16.66
N GLY A 306 10.64 -17.91 -15.63
CA GLY A 306 9.98 -19.16 -15.23
C GLY A 306 8.91 -18.92 -14.17
N ALA A 307 7.88 -19.77 -14.10
CA ALA A 307 6.87 -19.79 -13.03
C ALA A 307 7.45 -20.21 -11.66
N SER A 308 8.51 -19.55 -11.19
CA SER A 308 9.03 -19.60 -9.82
C SER A 308 9.21 -20.98 -9.17
N HIS A 309 9.56 -22.06 -9.89
CA HIS A 309 9.86 -23.35 -9.24
C HIS A 309 11.05 -24.07 -9.90
N TRP A 310 12.21 -24.04 -9.24
CA TRP A 310 13.34 -24.90 -9.59
C TRP A 310 13.09 -26.26 -8.95
N LEU A 311 12.74 -27.24 -9.79
CA LEU A 311 12.51 -28.62 -9.38
C LEU A 311 13.86 -29.25 -9.02
N THR A 312 14.23 -29.18 -7.74
CA THR A 312 15.09 -30.21 -7.15
C THR A 312 14.15 -31.32 -6.69
N ASN A 313 14.50 -32.59 -6.99
CA ASN A 313 13.74 -33.80 -6.69
C ASN A 313 13.27 -33.85 -5.23
N ASN A 314 12.13 -33.23 -4.95
CA ASN A 314 11.50 -33.21 -3.64
C ASN A 314 10.01 -33.53 -3.87
N PRO A 315 9.59 -34.79 -3.67
CA PRO A 315 8.22 -35.24 -3.95
C PRO A 315 7.16 -34.53 -3.08
N ASP A 316 7.56 -33.77 -2.06
CA ASP A 316 6.65 -33.02 -1.18
C ASP A 316 6.22 -31.64 -1.72
N LEU A 317 6.80 -31.14 -2.82
CA LEU A 317 6.47 -29.83 -3.41
C LEU A 317 5.25 -29.83 -4.35
N LEU A 318 4.71 -31.00 -4.69
CA LEU A 318 3.44 -31.13 -5.43
C LEU A 318 2.21 -30.68 -4.60
N GLN A 319 2.40 -30.27 -3.35
CA GLN A 319 1.37 -29.64 -2.51
C GLN A 319 1.47 -28.10 -2.52
N MET A 320 1.70 -27.49 -3.68
CA MET A 320 1.47 -26.05 -3.84
C MET A 320 -0.03 -25.76 -3.76
N GLU A 321 -0.51 -25.41 -2.57
CA GLU A 321 -1.83 -24.81 -2.42
C GLU A 321 -1.88 -23.53 -3.27
N GLY A 322 -2.65 -23.56 -4.37
CA GLY A 322 -3.09 -22.36 -5.08
C GLY A 322 -3.96 -21.47 -4.18
N LEU A 323 -4.82 -20.64 -4.78
CA LEU A 323 -5.95 -20.05 -4.04
C LEU A 323 -6.61 -21.16 -3.22
N THR A 324 -6.76 -20.97 -1.89
CA THR A 324 -7.46 -21.97 -1.06
C THR A 324 -8.76 -22.35 -1.77
N PRO A 325 -9.18 -23.62 -1.77
CA PRO A 325 -10.32 -24.08 -2.58
C PRO A 325 -11.58 -23.25 -2.36
N VAL A 326 -11.76 -22.73 -1.14
CA VAL A 326 -12.82 -21.78 -0.78
C VAL A 326 -12.75 -20.46 -1.56
N VAL A 327 -11.58 -19.82 -1.62
CA VAL A 327 -11.40 -18.55 -2.34
C VAL A 327 -11.47 -18.79 -3.86
N ALA A 328 -10.92 -19.89 -4.36
CA ALA A 328 -11.02 -20.25 -5.77
C ALA A 328 -12.48 -20.50 -6.21
N SER A 329 -13.28 -21.19 -5.37
CA SER A 329 -14.71 -21.38 -5.61
C SER A 329 -15.47 -20.05 -5.60
N ARG A 330 -15.21 -19.20 -4.60
CA ARG A 330 -15.85 -17.88 -4.49
C ARG A 330 -15.52 -16.97 -5.68
N ARG A 331 -14.27 -16.94 -6.14
CA ARG A 331 -13.87 -16.15 -7.31
C ARG A 331 -14.55 -16.64 -8.59
N ARG A 332 -14.69 -17.96 -8.78
CA ARG A 332 -15.44 -18.52 -9.91
C ARG A 332 -16.91 -18.10 -9.89
N GLU A 333 -17.54 -18.11 -8.72
CA GLU A 333 -18.94 -17.68 -8.58
C GLU A 333 -19.12 -16.18 -8.89
N LEU A 334 -18.23 -15.32 -8.37
CA LEU A 334 -18.26 -13.88 -8.62
C LEU A 334 -17.97 -13.54 -10.08
N TYR A 335 -17.03 -14.26 -10.71
CA TYR A 335 -16.76 -14.14 -12.14
C TYR A 335 -18.00 -14.51 -12.97
N ALA A 336 -18.68 -15.62 -12.65
CA ALA A 336 -19.90 -16.03 -13.34
C ALA A 336 -21.06 -15.04 -13.13
N LYS A 337 -21.14 -14.36 -11.98
CA LYS A 337 -22.11 -13.27 -11.75
C LYS A 337 -21.80 -12.06 -12.64
N PHE A 338 -20.53 -11.69 -12.79
CA PHE A 338 -20.11 -10.62 -13.67
C PHE A 338 -20.40 -10.92 -15.14
N CYS A 339 -20.12 -12.13 -15.62
CA CYS A 339 -20.44 -12.54 -16.99
C CYS A 339 -21.94 -12.44 -17.27
N ARG A 340 -22.79 -12.94 -16.35
CA ARG A 340 -24.25 -12.83 -16.49
C ARG A 340 -24.73 -11.39 -16.49
N TRP A 341 -24.18 -10.54 -15.64
CA TRP A 341 -24.53 -9.12 -15.61
C TRP A 341 -24.23 -8.42 -16.94
N ILE A 342 -23.11 -8.75 -17.60
CA ILE A 342 -22.80 -8.23 -18.94
C ILE A 342 -23.86 -8.67 -19.95
N GLU A 343 -24.20 -9.96 -19.98
CA GLU A 343 -25.19 -10.49 -20.93
C GLU A 343 -26.59 -9.92 -20.71
N GLU A 344 -26.99 -9.70 -19.45
CA GLU A 344 -28.31 -9.19 -19.07
C GLU A 344 -28.44 -7.67 -19.30
N GLU A 345 -27.48 -6.88 -18.84
CA GLU A 345 -27.57 -5.40 -18.87
C GLU A 345 -27.02 -4.79 -20.16
N LEU A 346 -25.87 -5.27 -20.63
CA LEU A 346 -25.22 -4.73 -21.85
C LEU A 346 -25.75 -5.40 -23.13
N LYS A 347 -26.55 -6.47 -23.00
CA LYS A 347 -27.14 -7.23 -24.11
C LYS A 347 -26.12 -7.63 -25.18
N CYS A 348 -24.89 -7.90 -24.76
CA CYS A 348 -23.79 -8.29 -25.62
C CYS A 348 -23.12 -9.56 -25.10
N GLU A 349 -22.45 -10.29 -25.99
CA GLU A 349 -21.76 -11.51 -25.58
C GLU A 349 -20.48 -11.15 -24.83
N PHE A 350 -20.21 -11.84 -23.72
CA PHE A 350 -19.01 -11.60 -22.91
C PHE A 350 -17.71 -11.61 -23.73
N ALA A 351 -17.62 -12.51 -24.72
CA ALA A 351 -16.48 -12.61 -25.62
C ALA A 351 -16.18 -11.31 -26.38
N GLN A 352 -17.20 -10.53 -26.75
CA GLN A 352 -17.06 -9.26 -27.45
C GLN A 352 -16.45 -8.18 -26.56
N VAL A 353 -16.80 -8.18 -25.28
CA VAL A 353 -16.24 -7.24 -24.29
C VAL A 353 -14.79 -7.57 -23.97
N CYS A 354 -14.42 -8.86 -23.96
CA CYS A 354 -13.05 -9.32 -23.75
C CYS A 354 -12.08 -8.98 -24.89
N ALA A 355 -12.59 -8.63 -26.08
CA ALA A 355 -11.77 -8.28 -27.23
C ALA A 355 -10.95 -6.99 -27.01
N SER A 356 -11.33 -6.16 -26.03
CA SER A 356 -10.61 -4.93 -25.68
C SER A 356 -10.50 -4.74 -24.17
N GLY A 357 -9.28 -4.48 -23.70
CA GLY A 357 -9.03 -4.14 -22.30
C GLY A 357 -9.77 -2.89 -21.83
N LEU A 358 -10.03 -1.93 -22.73
CA LEU A 358 -10.83 -0.74 -22.44
C LEU A 358 -12.30 -1.10 -22.24
N LEU A 359 -12.89 -1.91 -23.12
CA LEU A 359 -14.29 -2.34 -22.99
C LEU A 359 -14.51 -3.15 -21.71
N LEU A 360 -13.59 -4.07 -21.41
CA LEU A 360 -13.64 -4.87 -20.20
C LEU A 360 -13.47 -4.02 -18.93
N SER A 361 -12.61 -3.00 -18.96
CA SER A 361 -12.47 -2.03 -17.86
C SER A 361 -13.74 -1.19 -17.67
N THR A 362 -14.34 -0.70 -18.75
CA THR A 362 -15.61 0.05 -18.71
C THR A 362 -16.76 -0.81 -18.20
N ALA A 363 -16.83 -2.08 -18.61
CA ALA A 363 -17.81 -3.04 -18.09
C ALA A 363 -17.62 -3.30 -16.59
N LEU A 364 -16.38 -3.44 -16.11
CA LEU A 364 -16.08 -3.53 -14.68
C LEU A 364 -16.49 -2.27 -13.90
N VAL A 365 -16.28 -1.08 -14.46
CA VAL A 365 -16.74 0.18 -13.87
C VAL A 365 -18.26 0.21 -13.77
N GLY A 366 -18.98 -0.17 -14.83
CA GLY A 366 -20.43 -0.27 -14.83
C GLY A 366 -20.95 -1.28 -13.80
N TYR A 367 -20.33 -2.45 -13.72
CA TYR A 367 -20.67 -3.49 -12.75
C TYR A 367 -20.43 -3.04 -11.32
N GLY A 368 -19.31 -2.36 -11.06
CA GLY A 368 -19.01 -1.78 -9.73
C GLY A 368 -20.07 -0.80 -9.28
N LYS A 369 -20.52 0.09 -10.17
CA LYS A 369 -21.62 1.03 -9.90
C LYS A 369 -22.95 0.30 -9.63
N SER A 370 -23.27 -0.71 -10.43
CA SER A 370 -24.48 -1.52 -10.24
C SER A 370 -24.48 -2.23 -8.87
N LEU A 371 -23.34 -2.82 -8.48
CA LEU A 371 -23.17 -3.46 -7.17
C LEU A 371 -23.31 -2.46 -6.02
N PHE A 372 -22.76 -1.26 -6.17
CA PHE A 372 -22.89 -0.18 -5.20
C PHE A 372 -24.37 0.23 -5.01
N TYR A 373 -25.07 0.58 -6.09
CA TYR A 373 -26.46 1.02 -6.02
C TYR A 373 -27.44 -0.09 -5.57
N SER A 374 -27.06 -1.36 -5.74
CA SER A 374 -27.84 -2.50 -5.23
C SER A 374 -27.48 -2.90 -3.79
N GLY A 375 -26.61 -2.14 -3.10
CA GLY A 375 -26.23 -2.36 -1.71
C GLY A 375 -25.43 -3.65 -1.48
N GLN A 376 -24.71 -4.12 -2.50
CA GLN A 376 -23.91 -5.35 -2.37
C GLN A 376 -22.61 -5.09 -1.60
N PRO A 377 -22.09 -6.04 -0.81
CA PRO A 377 -20.85 -5.83 -0.07
C PRO A 377 -19.63 -5.55 -0.97
N LYS A 378 -18.83 -4.53 -0.62
CA LYS A 378 -17.60 -4.12 -1.33
C LYS A 378 -16.68 -5.27 -1.75
N TYR A 379 -16.52 -6.29 -0.90
CA TYR A 379 -15.62 -7.41 -1.19
C TYR A 379 -16.01 -8.15 -2.48
N MET A 380 -17.30 -8.15 -2.84
CA MET A 380 -17.79 -8.77 -4.07
C MET A 380 -17.19 -8.09 -5.30
N PHE A 381 -17.13 -6.76 -5.30
CA PHE A 381 -16.53 -6.01 -6.40
C PHE A 381 -15.01 -6.18 -6.44
N SER A 382 -14.32 -6.04 -5.31
CA SER A 382 -12.86 -6.22 -5.26
C SER A 382 -12.41 -7.61 -5.70
N GLU A 383 -13.14 -8.66 -5.29
CA GLU A 383 -12.82 -10.03 -5.70
C GLU A 383 -13.25 -10.32 -7.15
N SER A 384 -14.25 -9.62 -7.69
CA SER A 384 -14.60 -9.69 -9.11
C SER A 384 -13.49 -9.10 -9.99
N ILE A 385 -12.95 -7.92 -9.64
CA ILE A 385 -11.79 -7.32 -10.35
C ILE A 385 -10.61 -8.28 -10.30
N ASN A 386 -10.33 -8.89 -9.14
CA ASN A 386 -9.25 -9.87 -9.00
C ASN A 386 -9.51 -11.13 -9.85
N ALA A 387 -10.75 -11.64 -9.89
CA ALA A 387 -11.11 -12.80 -10.69
C ALA A 387 -10.93 -12.54 -12.19
N VAL A 388 -11.37 -11.37 -12.68
CA VAL A 388 -11.16 -10.96 -14.09
C VAL A 388 -9.67 -10.72 -14.37
N SER A 389 -8.94 -10.12 -13.43
CA SER A 389 -7.48 -9.94 -13.55
C SER A 389 -6.69 -11.25 -13.59
N ASP A 390 -7.16 -12.28 -12.87
CA ASP A 390 -6.53 -13.61 -12.88
C ASP A 390 -6.74 -14.31 -14.22
N GLN A 391 -7.90 -14.14 -14.86
CA GLN A 391 -8.24 -14.69 -16.19
C GLN A 391 -7.56 -13.91 -17.33
N PHE A 392 -7.57 -12.57 -17.26
CA PHE A 392 -7.05 -11.67 -18.29
C PHE A 392 -5.81 -10.91 -17.81
N LYS A 393 -4.77 -11.63 -17.41
CA LYS A 393 -3.54 -11.04 -16.86
C LYS A 393 -2.91 -9.97 -17.77
N HIS A 394 -2.99 -10.17 -19.09
CA HIS A 394 -2.47 -9.25 -20.11
C HIS A 394 -3.23 -7.92 -20.18
N LEU A 395 -4.49 -7.86 -19.73
CA LEU A 395 -5.32 -6.65 -19.74
C LEU A 395 -5.30 -5.88 -18.42
N ARG A 396 -4.55 -6.35 -17.42
CA ARG A 396 -4.51 -5.78 -16.06
C ARG A 396 -4.17 -4.29 -16.05
N ALA A 397 -3.35 -3.82 -16.99
CA ALA A 397 -2.96 -2.42 -17.12
C ALA A 397 -4.17 -1.48 -17.35
N HIS A 398 -5.25 -1.97 -17.95
CA HIS A 398 -6.44 -1.17 -18.26
C HIS A 398 -7.42 -1.05 -17.09
N PHE A 399 -7.28 -1.85 -16.03
CA PHE A 399 -8.24 -1.89 -14.92
C PHE A 399 -8.08 -0.79 -13.86
N ALA A 400 -7.21 0.20 -14.10
CA ALA A 400 -7.01 1.33 -13.19
C ALA A 400 -8.32 2.07 -12.87
N ALA A 401 -9.19 2.26 -13.88
CA ALA A 401 -10.50 2.89 -13.70
C ALA A 401 -11.43 2.09 -12.76
N ALA A 402 -11.45 0.76 -12.89
CA ALA A 402 -12.24 -0.10 -12.00
C ALA A 402 -11.75 -0.03 -10.54
N TRP A 403 -10.43 0.01 -10.32
CA TRP A 403 -9.87 0.22 -8.99
C TRP A 403 -10.19 1.62 -8.43
N SER A 404 -10.25 2.65 -9.26
CA SER A 404 -10.67 4.00 -8.82
C SER A 404 -12.12 4.03 -8.33
N ILE A 405 -13.04 3.29 -8.96
CA ILE A 405 -14.42 3.13 -8.44
C ILE A 405 -14.43 2.46 -7.08
N LEU A 406 -13.61 1.42 -6.89
CA LEU A 406 -13.50 0.77 -5.59
C LEU A 406 -12.98 1.75 -4.52
N SER A 407 -12.00 2.60 -4.85
CA SER A 407 -11.52 3.64 -3.93
C SER A 407 -12.60 4.66 -3.57
N ARG A 408 -13.39 5.13 -4.55
CA ARG A 408 -14.53 6.04 -4.29
C ARG A 408 -15.61 5.39 -3.43
N TRP A 409 -15.88 4.11 -3.64
CA TRP A 409 -16.76 3.35 -2.75
C TRP A 409 -16.20 3.35 -1.32
N GLU A 410 -14.88 3.19 -1.12
CA GLU A 410 -14.28 3.28 0.23
C GLU A 410 -14.35 4.67 0.87
N GLU A 411 -14.42 5.74 0.06
CA GLU A 411 -14.60 7.12 0.52
C GLU A 411 -16.05 7.38 0.95
N GLU A 412 -17.03 6.91 0.17
CA GLU A 412 -18.47 7.04 0.45
C GLU A 412 -18.93 6.13 1.60
N GLU A 413 -18.46 4.88 1.63
CA GLU A 413 -18.73 3.91 2.69
C GLU A 413 -17.42 3.51 3.38
N PRO A 414 -16.91 4.34 4.30
CA PRO A 414 -15.72 4.02 5.04
C PRO A 414 -15.93 2.71 5.81
N GLY A 415 -15.04 1.75 5.59
CA GLY A 415 -15.15 0.44 6.21
C GLY A 415 -15.15 0.53 7.74
N GLU A 416 -16.11 -0.14 8.38
CA GLU A 416 -16.17 -0.25 9.83
C GLU A 416 -14.90 -0.92 10.38
N ARG A 417 -14.31 -0.29 11.39
CA ARG A 417 -13.03 -0.72 11.95
C ARG A 417 -13.27 -1.79 13.02
N SER A 418 -12.41 -2.81 13.03
CA SER A 418 -12.52 -3.88 14.02
C SER A 418 -12.16 -3.36 15.41
N MET A 419 -13.09 -3.50 16.36
CA MET A 419 -12.92 -3.03 17.73
C MET A 419 -11.68 -3.61 18.42
N VAL A 420 -11.02 -2.76 19.22
CA VAL A 420 -9.84 -3.09 20.01
C VAL A 420 -10.27 -3.36 21.47
N MET A 421 -9.83 -4.49 22.02
CA MET A 421 -10.11 -4.91 23.39
C MET A 421 -9.10 -4.30 24.38
N PRO A 422 -9.55 -3.61 25.44
CA PRO A 422 -8.67 -3.14 26.51
C PRO A 422 -8.04 -4.28 27.32
N GLU A 423 -6.88 -4.02 27.93
CA GLU A 423 -6.19 -5.01 28.78
C GLU A 423 -7.06 -5.48 29.97
N SER A 424 -7.84 -4.58 30.56
CA SER A 424 -8.78 -4.92 31.65
C SER A 424 -9.81 -5.96 31.23
N LEU A 425 -10.36 -5.83 30.02
CA LEU A 425 -11.33 -6.77 29.48
C LEU A 425 -10.68 -8.14 29.17
N LEU A 426 -9.44 -8.17 28.66
CA LEU A 426 -8.68 -9.41 28.49
C LEU A 426 -8.48 -10.13 29.85
N ARG A 427 -8.02 -9.40 30.87
CA ARG A 427 -7.78 -9.97 32.21
C ARG A 427 -9.07 -10.53 32.84
N ALA A 428 -10.18 -9.80 32.70
CA ALA A 428 -11.49 -10.29 33.14
C ALA A 428 -11.90 -11.56 32.40
N ALA A 429 -11.69 -11.59 31.08
CA ALA A 429 -11.98 -12.75 30.24
C ALA A 429 -11.15 -13.98 30.61
N VAL A 430 -9.85 -13.81 30.89
CA VAL A 430 -8.98 -14.90 31.35
C VAL A 430 -9.46 -15.46 32.68
N THR A 431 -9.81 -14.59 33.64
CA THR A 431 -10.34 -14.99 34.95
C THR A 431 -11.64 -15.78 34.81
N LEU A 432 -12.59 -15.28 34.01
CA LEU A 432 -13.86 -15.94 33.77
C LEU A 432 -13.68 -17.30 33.06
N ALA A 433 -12.77 -17.39 32.08
CA ALA A 433 -12.44 -18.64 31.42
C ALA A 433 -11.88 -19.68 32.41
N LEU A 434 -11.04 -19.27 33.35
CA LEU A 434 -10.51 -20.17 34.38
C LEU A 434 -11.59 -20.61 35.38
N LEU A 435 -12.47 -19.70 35.79
CA LEU A 435 -13.64 -20.02 36.63
C LEU A 435 -14.57 -21.04 35.96
N TRP A 436 -14.79 -20.92 34.65
CA TRP A 436 -15.57 -21.87 33.86
C TRP A 436 -14.82 -23.16 33.51
N ARG A 437 -13.60 -23.35 34.06
CA ARG A 437 -12.72 -24.49 33.81
C ARG A 437 -12.36 -24.67 32.34
N TRP A 438 -12.13 -23.56 31.63
CA TRP A 438 -11.67 -23.53 30.24
C TRP A 438 -10.21 -23.04 30.13
N PRO A 439 -9.21 -23.75 30.71
CA PRO A 439 -7.82 -23.29 30.74
C PRO A 439 -7.20 -23.21 29.33
N HIS A 440 -7.60 -24.10 28.42
CA HIS A 440 -7.20 -24.03 27.02
C HIS A 440 -7.75 -22.77 26.33
N PHE A 441 -8.95 -22.30 26.69
CA PHE A 441 -9.48 -21.05 26.13
C PHE A 441 -8.76 -19.83 26.71
N ALA A 442 -8.42 -19.85 28.01
CA ALA A 442 -7.56 -18.84 28.62
C ALA A 442 -6.19 -18.77 27.92
N GLY A 443 -5.56 -19.92 27.66
CA GLY A 443 -4.32 -20.01 26.88
C GLY A 443 -4.46 -19.44 25.46
N PHE A 444 -5.60 -19.66 24.80
CA PHE A 444 -5.90 -19.09 23.49
C PHE A 444 -5.91 -17.55 23.53
N LEU A 445 -6.56 -16.96 24.53
CA LEU A 445 -6.62 -15.50 24.71
C LEU A 445 -5.22 -14.91 24.93
N LEU A 446 -4.44 -15.51 25.85
CA LEU A 446 -3.10 -15.04 26.19
C LEU A 446 -2.12 -15.14 25.02
N VAL A 447 -2.12 -16.28 24.32
CA VAL A 447 -1.28 -16.47 23.12
C VAL A 447 -1.68 -15.49 22.02
N GLY A 448 -2.97 -15.36 21.73
CA GLY A 448 -3.45 -14.46 20.68
C GLY A 448 -3.10 -12.99 20.94
N PHE A 449 -3.31 -12.54 22.18
CA PHE A 449 -3.05 -11.17 22.59
C PHE A 449 -1.55 -10.85 22.68
N HIS A 450 -0.78 -11.61 23.46
CA HIS A 450 0.63 -11.28 23.68
C HIS A 450 1.55 -11.63 22.51
N ALA A 451 1.18 -12.60 21.66
CA ALA A 451 1.96 -12.99 20.49
C ALA A 451 1.49 -12.32 19.17
N LEU A 452 0.45 -11.48 19.24
CA LEU A 452 -0.12 -10.73 18.10
C LEU A 452 -0.54 -11.65 16.94
N LEU A 453 -1.10 -12.81 17.27
CA LEU A 453 -1.44 -13.86 16.29
C LEU A 453 -2.87 -13.70 15.78
N ARG A 454 -3.11 -14.06 14.53
CA ARG A 454 -4.48 -14.17 14.00
C ARG A 454 -5.13 -15.46 14.51
N PRO A 455 -6.46 -15.52 14.72
CA PRO A 455 -7.14 -16.74 15.17
C PRO A 455 -6.82 -17.98 14.32
N SER A 456 -6.71 -17.83 13.00
CA SER A 456 -6.35 -18.91 12.08
C SER A 456 -4.90 -19.40 12.24
N GLU A 457 -3.99 -18.55 12.72
CA GLU A 457 -2.60 -18.92 13.04
C GLU A 457 -2.57 -19.72 14.34
N ILE A 458 -3.36 -19.32 15.34
CA ILE A 458 -3.43 -19.95 16.67
C ILE A 458 -4.01 -21.38 16.58
N LEU A 459 -5.12 -21.56 15.86
CA LEU A 459 -5.80 -22.86 15.74
C LEU A 459 -4.96 -23.94 15.06
N ARG A 460 -3.89 -23.57 14.33
CA ARG A 460 -2.99 -24.51 13.65
C ARG A 460 -1.78 -24.88 14.50
N LEU A 461 -1.58 -24.24 15.66
CA LEU A 461 -0.40 -24.46 16.49
C LEU A 461 -0.41 -25.85 17.13
N ARG A 462 0.74 -26.51 17.07
CA ARG A 462 1.04 -27.72 17.85
C ARG A 462 1.95 -27.37 19.01
N ARG A 463 2.07 -28.26 19.98
CA ARG A 463 2.95 -28.06 21.14
C ARG A 463 4.40 -27.73 20.74
N ARG A 464 4.95 -28.40 19.73
CA ARG A 464 6.29 -28.09 19.20
C ARG A 464 6.44 -26.67 18.65
N ASP A 465 5.34 -26.02 18.27
CA ASP A 465 5.38 -24.66 17.73
C ASP A 465 5.42 -23.60 18.83
N LEU A 466 4.98 -23.94 20.05
CA LEU A 466 5.15 -23.12 21.24
C LEU A 466 6.43 -23.54 21.97
N ILE A 467 7.47 -22.73 21.85
CA ILE A 467 8.75 -22.90 22.52
C ILE A 467 8.67 -22.20 23.87
N LEU A 468 8.69 -22.98 24.95
CA LEU A 468 8.59 -22.51 26.33
C LEU A 468 9.99 -22.33 26.95
N PRO A 469 10.13 -21.62 28.09
CA PRO A 469 11.43 -21.46 28.77
C PRO A 469 12.14 -22.79 29.04
N ARG A 470 11.39 -23.84 29.41
CA ARG A 470 11.91 -25.20 29.61
C ARG A 470 12.53 -25.82 28.34
N ASP A 471 12.03 -25.46 27.17
CA ASP A 471 12.52 -25.96 25.89
C ASP A 471 13.80 -25.21 25.47
N LEU A 472 14.01 -24.00 26.00
CA LEU A 472 15.19 -23.16 25.78
C LEU A 472 16.27 -23.34 26.85
N LEU A 473 15.98 -24.09 27.92
CA LEU A 473 16.85 -24.21 29.10
C LEU A 473 17.24 -22.83 29.67
N THR A 474 16.27 -21.91 29.74
CA THR A 474 16.49 -20.54 30.24
C THR A 474 15.52 -20.21 31.36
N ASP A 475 16.01 -19.44 32.35
CA ASP A 475 15.18 -18.90 33.44
C ASP A 475 14.44 -17.62 33.02
N VAL A 476 14.74 -17.09 31.83
CA VAL A 476 14.05 -15.90 31.31
C VAL A 476 12.59 -16.28 30.99
N PRO A 477 11.60 -15.55 31.53
CA PRO A 477 10.18 -15.85 31.29
C PRO A 477 9.75 -15.37 29.90
N VAL A 478 10.26 -16.05 28.88
CA VAL A 478 10.00 -15.77 27.46
C VAL A 478 9.53 -17.04 26.78
N ALA A 479 8.45 -16.92 25.99
CA ALA A 479 8.00 -17.99 25.11
C ALA A 479 8.00 -17.49 23.67
N PHE A 480 8.26 -18.39 22.73
CA PHE A 480 8.22 -18.11 21.30
C PHE A 480 7.19 -18.99 20.61
N VAL A 481 6.46 -18.43 19.65
CA VAL A 481 5.56 -19.18 18.78
C VAL A 481 6.15 -19.21 17.38
N ARG A 482 6.47 -20.40 16.90
CA ARG A 482 6.86 -20.65 15.51
C ARG A 482 5.62 -20.62 14.62
N ILE A 483 5.66 -19.78 13.59
CA ILE A 483 4.53 -19.64 12.66
C ILE A 483 4.86 -20.40 11.38
N LEU A 484 4.08 -21.44 11.13
CA LEU A 484 4.15 -22.22 9.89
C LEU A 484 3.20 -21.61 8.86
N GLY A 485 3.76 -21.12 7.76
CA GLY A 485 3.01 -20.70 6.58
C GLY A 485 2.09 -19.49 6.79
N SER A 486 2.66 -18.34 7.13
CA SER A 486 1.92 -17.07 7.14
C SER A 486 1.47 -16.68 5.72
N LYS A 487 0.40 -15.88 5.60
CA LYS A 487 -0.11 -15.31 4.33
C LYS A 487 0.97 -14.54 3.54
N THR A 488 2.11 -14.24 4.17
CA THR A 488 3.30 -13.56 3.64
C THR A 488 4.51 -14.50 3.50
N LYS A 489 4.31 -15.75 3.06
CA LYS A 489 5.37 -16.75 2.75
C LYS A 489 6.45 -16.29 1.74
N ARG A 490 6.28 -15.14 1.07
CA ARG A 490 7.15 -14.74 -0.05
C ARG A 490 8.63 -14.48 0.28
N PHE A 491 9.03 -14.26 1.55
CA PHE A 491 10.40 -13.80 1.84
C PHE A 491 11.14 -14.46 3.02
N LEU A 492 10.47 -15.01 4.04
CA LEU A 492 11.15 -15.73 5.15
C LEU A 492 10.43 -17.05 5.44
N GLN A 493 11.15 -18.16 5.34
CA GLN A 493 10.61 -19.51 5.55
C GLN A 493 10.14 -19.77 7.00
N ARG A 494 10.62 -18.98 7.98
CA ARG A 494 10.30 -19.14 9.41
C ARG A 494 10.10 -17.78 10.07
N GLN A 495 8.88 -17.47 10.50
CA GLN A 495 8.58 -16.32 11.34
C GLN A 495 8.33 -16.78 12.77
N HIS A 496 8.63 -15.94 13.75
CA HIS A 496 8.31 -16.20 15.15
C HIS A 496 7.49 -15.07 15.75
N ALA A 497 6.81 -15.38 16.85
CA ALA A 497 6.17 -14.44 17.74
C ALA A 497 6.81 -14.56 19.12
N ARG A 498 6.97 -13.45 19.85
CA ARG A 498 7.54 -13.45 21.20
C ARG A 498 6.48 -13.06 22.22
N ILE A 499 6.32 -13.87 23.26
CA ILE A 499 5.52 -13.60 24.46
C ILE A 499 6.50 -13.26 25.58
N SER A 500 6.29 -12.16 26.29
CA SER A 500 7.21 -11.67 27.35
C SER A 500 6.51 -11.34 28.67
N ASP A 501 5.20 -11.61 28.76
CA ASP A 501 4.47 -11.46 30.01
C ASP A 501 4.75 -12.67 30.91
N ALA A 502 5.34 -12.45 32.08
CA ALA A 502 5.86 -13.53 32.92
C ALA A 502 4.77 -14.48 33.43
N LEU A 503 3.62 -13.94 33.83
CA LEU A 503 2.47 -14.75 34.28
C LEU A 503 1.88 -15.57 33.14
N SER A 504 1.75 -14.97 31.95
CA SER A 504 1.30 -15.69 30.76
C SER A 504 2.26 -16.82 30.40
N VAL A 505 3.57 -16.58 30.44
CA VAL A 505 4.57 -17.61 30.14
C VAL A 505 4.51 -18.74 31.17
N ALA A 506 4.45 -18.43 32.47
CA ALA A 506 4.33 -19.45 33.52
C ALA A 506 3.04 -20.28 33.37
N PHE A 507 1.91 -19.63 33.09
CA PHE A 507 0.64 -20.31 32.85
C PHE A 507 0.68 -21.23 31.62
N LEU A 508 1.24 -20.75 30.50
CA LEU A 508 1.39 -21.55 29.28
C LEU A 508 2.35 -22.73 29.50
N ASP A 509 3.37 -22.56 30.32
CA ASP A 509 4.33 -23.61 30.68
C ASP A 509 3.71 -24.69 31.56
N ALA A 510 2.86 -24.31 32.52
CA ALA A 510 2.08 -25.24 33.32
C ALA A 510 1.05 -26.01 32.46
N LEU A 511 0.33 -25.29 31.58
CA LEU A 511 -0.73 -25.86 30.76
C LEU A 511 -0.22 -26.79 29.65
N PHE A 512 0.79 -26.37 28.90
CA PHE A 512 1.25 -27.07 27.69
C PHE A 512 2.61 -27.75 27.84
N GLY A 513 3.40 -27.43 28.87
CA GLY A 513 4.80 -27.83 28.97
C GLY A 513 5.06 -29.33 28.78
N HIS A 514 4.13 -30.17 29.20
CA HIS A 514 4.23 -31.64 29.20
C HIS A 514 3.39 -32.32 28.12
N CYS A 515 2.70 -31.55 27.27
CA CYS A 515 1.98 -32.11 26.15
C CYS A 515 2.96 -32.72 25.13
N HIS A 516 2.51 -33.73 24.40
CA HIS A 516 3.31 -34.35 23.35
C HIS A 516 3.64 -33.34 22.24
N PRO A 517 4.87 -33.29 21.68
CA PRO A 517 5.25 -32.25 20.70
C PRO A 517 4.33 -32.14 19.48
N LEU A 518 3.70 -33.23 19.06
CA LEU A 518 2.78 -33.25 17.91
C LEU A 518 1.33 -32.89 18.25
N SER A 519 0.96 -32.81 19.53
CA SER A 519 -0.42 -32.53 19.92
C SER A 519 -0.84 -31.11 19.53
N PRO A 520 -2.08 -30.90 19.05
CA PRO A 520 -2.62 -29.56 18.86
C PRO A 520 -2.66 -28.82 20.19
N LEU A 521 -2.35 -27.51 20.20
CA LEU A 521 -2.54 -26.67 21.39
C LEU A 521 -4.03 -26.39 21.63
N PHE A 522 -4.78 -26.23 20.54
CA PHE A 522 -6.21 -25.92 20.58
C PHE A 522 -6.96 -26.86 19.65
N ASP A 523 -7.47 -27.96 20.20
CA ASP A 523 -8.24 -28.96 19.45
C ASP A 523 -9.72 -28.57 19.38
N CYS A 524 -10.03 -27.50 18.65
CA CYS A 524 -11.42 -27.08 18.45
C CYS A 524 -11.63 -26.48 17.06
N SER A 525 -12.85 -26.68 16.52
CA SER A 525 -13.23 -26.06 15.26
C SER A 525 -13.46 -24.55 15.45
N PRO A 526 -13.33 -23.73 14.38
CA PRO A 526 -13.62 -22.29 14.45
C PRO A 526 -15.03 -21.98 14.99
N ALA A 527 -16.01 -22.84 14.72
CA ALA A 527 -17.38 -22.70 15.22
C ALA A 527 -17.48 -22.91 16.74
N VAL A 528 -16.73 -23.87 17.30
CA VAL A 528 -16.67 -24.09 18.76
C VAL A 528 -15.95 -22.94 19.44
N LEU A 529 -14.83 -22.47 18.86
CA LEU A 529 -14.12 -21.30 19.34
C LEU A 529 -15.05 -20.07 19.39
N ARG A 530 -15.83 -19.83 18.32
CA ARG A 530 -16.76 -18.69 18.27
C ARG A 530 -17.88 -18.82 19.30
N ARG A 531 -18.41 -20.02 19.53
CA ARG A 531 -19.40 -20.25 20.59
C ARG A 531 -18.86 -19.93 21.98
N ARG A 532 -17.65 -20.39 22.32
CA ARG A 532 -16.99 -20.08 23.60
C ARG A 532 -16.69 -18.59 23.74
N TRP A 533 -16.22 -17.95 22.67
CA TRP A 533 -16.01 -16.51 22.62
C TRP A 533 -17.30 -15.74 22.91
N ASN A 534 -18.36 -16.03 22.17
CA ASN A 534 -19.65 -15.35 22.33
C ASN A 534 -20.18 -15.54 23.76
N ALA A 535 -20.19 -16.77 24.28
CA ALA A 535 -20.67 -17.04 25.64
C ALA A 535 -19.89 -16.24 26.70
N LEU A 536 -18.55 -16.19 26.57
CA LEU A 536 -17.69 -15.51 27.53
C LEU A 536 -17.91 -14.00 27.53
N PHE A 537 -17.92 -13.37 26.36
CA PHE A 537 -18.04 -11.91 26.28
C PHE A 537 -19.46 -11.41 26.49
N SER A 538 -20.47 -12.18 26.10
CA SER A 538 -21.87 -11.90 26.47
C SER A 538 -22.07 -11.94 27.99
N ALA A 539 -21.40 -12.84 28.72
CA ALA A 539 -21.45 -12.88 30.18
C ALA A 539 -20.73 -11.69 30.86
N LEU A 540 -19.84 -11.01 30.14
CA LEU A 540 -19.20 -9.76 30.57
C LEU A 540 -19.99 -8.51 30.10
N GLY A 541 -21.16 -8.70 29.48
CA GLY A 541 -21.99 -7.62 28.94
C GLY A 541 -21.45 -6.98 27.67
N VAL A 542 -20.45 -7.58 27.01
CA VAL A 542 -19.80 -7.00 25.84
C VAL A 542 -20.42 -7.55 24.55
N PRO A 543 -20.77 -6.69 23.56
CA PRO A 543 -21.27 -7.14 22.26
C PRO A 543 -20.24 -8.00 21.52
N VAL A 544 -20.73 -9.01 20.78
CA VAL A 544 -19.87 -10.05 20.15
C VAL A 544 -20.04 -10.16 18.63
N SER A 545 -20.84 -9.29 18.02
CA SER A 545 -20.98 -9.18 16.56
C SER A 545 -20.32 -7.91 16.04
N GLU A 546 -19.81 -7.93 14.81
CA GLU A 546 -19.25 -6.72 14.18
C GLU A 546 -20.35 -5.67 13.96
N ASP A 547 -21.56 -6.08 13.56
CA ASP A 547 -22.72 -5.19 13.35
C ASP A 547 -23.15 -4.42 14.62
N GLN A 548 -22.85 -4.97 15.80
CA GLN A 548 -23.15 -4.34 17.08
C GLN A 548 -21.93 -3.60 17.66
N HIS A 549 -20.93 -3.30 16.82
CA HIS A 549 -19.65 -2.72 17.25
C HIS A 549 -19.00 -3.55 18.37
N GLY A 550 -19.13 -4.87 18.27
CA GLY A 550 -18.67 -5.84 19.24
C GLY A 550 -17.29 -6.40 18.95
N ILE A 551 -16.77 -7.15 19.93
CA ILE A 551 -15.46 -7.79 19.82
C ILE A 551 -15.56 -9.18 19.21
N THR A 552 -14.71 -9.45 18.22
CA THR A 552 -14.56 -10.77 17.61
C THR A 552 -13.16 -11.32 17.86
N PRO A 553 -12.89 -12.63 17.69
CA PRO A 553 -11.55 -13.19 17.88
C PRO A 553 -10.45 -12.48 17.06
N LYS A 554 -10.81 -11.80 15.96
CA LYS A 554 -9.89 -11.00 15.14
C LYS A 554 -9.30 -9.81 15.90
N SER A 555 -10.00 -9.30 16.93
CA SER A 555 -9.55 -8.15 17.73
C SER A 555 -8.27 -8.43 18.50
N LEU A 556 -7.98 -9.68 18.89
CA LEU A 556 -6.83 -10.04 19.74
C LEU A 556 -5.50 -9.46 19.23
N ARG A 557 -5.27 -9.55 17.92
CA ARG A 557 -4.04 -9.08 17.29
C ARG A 557 -3.89 -7.56 17.34
N GLY A 558 -4.97 -6.82 17.06
CA GLY A 558 -4.98 -5.36 17.17
C GLY A 558 -4.84 -4.91 18.61
N SER A 559 -5.58 -5.55 19.51
CA SER A 559 -5.60 -5.31 20.95
C SER A 559 -4.22 -5.47 21.60
N GLY A 560 -3.50 -6.54 21.26
CA GLY A 560 -2.13 -6.71 21.75
C GLY A 560 -1.16 -5.65 21.21
N ALA A 561 -1.36 -5.16 19.98
CA ALA A 561 -0.50 -4.14 19.39
C ALA A 561 -0.74 -2.77 20.04
N THR A 562 -2.01 -2.41 20.27
CA THR A 562 -2.41 -1.25 21.07
C THR A 562 -1.81 -1.29 22.47
N TRP A 563 -1.90 -2.43 23.14
CA TRP A 563 -1.34 -2.61 24.48
C TRP A 563 0.18 -2.44 24.51
N LEU A 564 0.90 -2.95 23.51
CA LEU A 564 2.35 -2.69 23.39
C LEU A 564 2.62 -1.22 23.13
N TYR A 565 1.83 -0.57 22.27
CA TYR A 565 1.99 0.85 21.96
C TYR A 565 1.84 1.72 23.20
N GLN A 566 0.82 1.48 24.03
CA GLN A 566 0.63 2.17 25.31
C GLN A 566 1.79 1.99 26.30
N ARG A 567 2.63 0.95 26.14
CA ARG A 567 3.76 0.68 27.04
C ARG A 567 5.10 1.13 26.50
N THR A 568 5.30 1.08 25.18
CA THR A 568 6.62 1.31 24.56
C THR A 568 6.66 2.51 23.64
N GLU A 569 5.53 2.97 23.09
CA GLU A 569 5.41 4.01 22.05
C GLU A 569 6.24 3.79 20.75
N GLU A 570 7.04 2.72 20.71
CA GLU A 570 7.96 2.36 19.64
C GLU A 570 7.27 1.52 18.54
N VAL A 571 6.75 2.22 17.53
CA VAL A 571 5.97 1.61 16.42
C VAL A 571 6.76 0.55 15.66
N GLU A 572 8.05 0.76 15.40
CA GLU A 572 8.89 -0.18 14.63
C GLU A 572 9.03 -1.55 15.30
N LYS A 573 9.21 -1.57 16.61
CA LYS A 573 9.29 -2.79 17.41
C LYS A 573 7.97 -3.55 17.41
N ILE A 574 6.84 -2.84 17.41
CA ILE A 574 5.50 -3.42 17.30
C ILE A 574 5.28 -3.98 15.89
N MET A 575 5.71 -3.27 14.85
CA MET A 575 5.69 -3.77 13.47
C MET A 575 6.48 -5.06 13.33
N TRP A 576 7.70 -5.10 13.89
CA TRP A 576 8.53 -6.30 13.90
C TRP A 576 7.86 -7.46 14.64
N ARG A 577 7.40 -7.23 15.89
CA ARG A 577 6.73 -8.24 16.72
C ARG A 577 5.45 -8.79 16.07
N GLY A 578 4.64 -7.91 15.51
CA GLY A 578 3.39 -8.28 14.86
C GLY A 578 3.57 -8.76 13.43
N ARG A 579 4.74 -8.54 12.81
CA ARG A 579 5.04 -8.88 11.42
C ARG A 579 4.23 -8.04 10.42
N TRP A 580 4.04 -6.76 10.72
CA TRP A 580 3.50 -5.79 9.76
C TRP A 580 4.61 -5.30 8.84
N GLN A 581 4.39 -5.38 7.53
CA GLN A 581 5.35 -4.91 6.52
C GLN A 581 5.18 -3.41 6.24
N GLN A 582 3.94 -2.92 6.29
CA GLN A 582 3.60 -1.53 6.00
C GLN A 582 3.10 -0.86 7.29
N LYS A 583 3.66 0.32 7.58
CA LYS A 583 3.30 1.12 8.76
C LYS A 583 1.82 1.49 8.77
N ARG A 584 1.28 1.87 7.60
CA ARG A 584 -0.14 2.20 7.39
C ARG A 584 -1.09 1.12 7.93
N THR A 585 -0.75 -0.16 7.76
CA THR A 585 -1.59 -1.27 8.26
C THR A 585 -1.60 -1.36 9.79
N LEU A 586 -0.52 -0.95 10.45
CA LEU A 586 -0.46 -0.89 11.92
C LEU A 586 -1.15 0.38 12.44
N GLU A 587 -0.98 1.51 11.75
CA GLU A 587 -1.63 2.78 12.09
C GLU A 587 -3.15 2.63 12.20
N HIS A 588 -3.77 1.79 11.36
CA HIS A 588 -5.19 1.46 11.48
C HIS A 588 -5.59 0.90 12.86
N TYR A 589 -4.73 0.13 13.52
CA TYR A 589 -5.00 -0.39 14.87
C TYR A 589 -4.65 0.62 15.97
N LEU A 590 -3.68 1.51 15.72
CA LEU A 590 -3.16 2.43 16.72
C LEU A 590 -3.95 3.74 16.80
N GLN A 591 -4.49 4.24 15.67
CA GLN A 591 -5.32 5.45 15.68
C GLN A 591 -6.68 5.23 16.37
N ASP A 592 -7.20 4.00 16.36
CA ASP A 592 -8.44 3.62 17.06
C ASP A 592 -8.29 3.65 18.60
N VAL A 593 -7.06 3.69 19.12
CA VAL A 593 -6.76 3.81 20.55
C VAL A 593 -7.24 5.16 21.10
N ALA A 594 -7.33 6.19 20.26
CA ALA A 594 -7.90 7.48 20.63
C ALA A 594 -9.44 7.46 20.75
N GLY A 595 -10.11 6.46 20.16
CA GLY A 595 -11.58 6.33 20.12
C GLY A 595 -12.15 5.28 21.08
N GLN A 596 -11.51 5.03 22.22
CA GLN A 596 -11.91 3.98 23.19
C GLN A 596 -13.29 4.23 23.84
N LEU A 597 -14.36 3.87 23.12
CA LEU A 597 -15.74 3.91 23.62
C LEU A 597 -16.24 2.55 24.14
N LEU A 598 -15.54 1.43 23.86
CA LEU A 598 -16.04 0.08 24.18
C LEU A 598 -16.44 -0.08 25.65
N LEU A 599 -15.65 0.41 26.61
CA LEU A 599 -16.00 0.34 28.03
C LEU A 599 -16.95 1.47 28.47
N VAL A 600 -16.90 2.61 27.78
CA VAL A 600 -17.73 3.80 28.08
C VAL A 600 -19.20 3.49 27.80
N ASP A 601 -19.48 2.75 26.73
CA ASP A 601 -20.84 2.41 26.30
C ASP A 601 -21.46 1.24 27.09
N LEU A 602 -20.67 0.56 27.94
CA LEU A 602 -21.18 -0.51 28.80
C LEU A 602 -21.91 0.04 30.02
N ALA A 603 -22.96 -0.67 30.45
CA ALA A 603 -23.61 -0.40 31.72
C ALA A 603 -22.61 -0.44 32.89
N GLU A 604 -22.81 0.41 33.90
CA GLU A 604 -21.89 0.56 35.03
C GLU A 604 -21.68 -0.74 35.82
N SER A 605 -22.73 -1.57 35.94
CA SER A 605 -22.66 -2.90 36.55
C SER A 605 -21.67 -3.82 35.83
N HIS A 606 -21.70 -3.87 34.50
CA HIS A 606 -20.78 -4.68 33.70
C HIS A 606 -19.35 -4.15 33.79
N ARG A 607 -19.15 -2.82 33.78
CA ARG A 607 -17.83 -2.22 34.02
C ARG A 607 -17.25 -2.64 35.37
N HIS A 608 -18.06 -2.60 36.43
CA HIS A 608 -17.63 -2.99 37.76
C HIS A 608 -17.26 -4.49 37.82
N GLN A 609 -18.07 -5.36 37.21
CA GLN A 609 -17.79 -6.79 37.09
C GLN A 609 -16.47 -7.06 36.35
N ILE A 610 -16.24 -6.37 35.21
CA ILE A 610 -14.99 -6.46 34.46
C ILE A 610 -13.81 -6.05 35.34
N GLN A 611 -13.92 -4.93 36.06
CA GLN A 611 -12.85 -4.46 36.94
C GLN A 611 -12.53 -5.45 38.07
N GLN A 612 -13.56 -6.01 38.73
CA GLN A 612 -13.40 -7.00 39.79
C GLN A 612 -12.69 -8.26 39.26
N LEU A 613 -13.16 -8.81 38.14
CA LEU A 613 -12.54 -10.00 37.53
C LEU A 613 -11.13 -9.70 37.04
N ALA A 614 -10.88 -8.53 36.46
CA ALA A 614 -9.55 -8.13 35.98
C ALA A 614 -8.52 -8.08 37.12
N ASN A 615 -8.91 -7.61 38.30
CA ASN A 615 -8.05 -7.55 39.49
C ASN A 615 -7.66 -8.95 40.00
N LEU A 616 -8.52 -9.95 39.78
CA LEU A 616 -8.29 -11.33 40.23
C LEU A 616 -7.43 -12.15 39.24
N ALA A 617 -7.21 -11.67 38.01
CA ALA A 617 -6.54 -12.44 36.97
C ALA A 617 -5.18 -13.00 37.36
N ALA A 618 -4.33 -12.17 38.00
CA ALA A 618 -3.01 -12.61 38.44
C ALA A 618 -3.11 -13.73 39.50
N CYS A 619 -4.01 -13.61 40.47
CA CYS A 619 -4.23 -14.61 41.50
C CYS A 619 -4.69 -15.95 40.91
N PHE A 620 -5.63 -15.93 39.96
CA PHE A 620 -6.10 -17.16 39.31
C PHE A 620 -5.04 -17.83 38.44
N LEU A 621 -4.24 -17.05 37.70
CA LEU A 621 -3.11 -17.58 36.92
C LEU A 621 -2.07 -18.25 37.83
N VAL A 622 -1.68 -17.58 38.93
CA VAL A 622 -0.73 -18.14 39.90
C VAL A 622 -1.31 -19.38 40.60
N SER A 623 -2.57 -19.34 41.02
CA SER A 623 -3.24 -20.49 41.65
C SER A 623 -3.30 -21.70 40.72
N PHE A 624 -3.57 -21.49 39.43
CA PHE A 624 -3.55 -22.56 38.43
C PHE A 624 -2.15 -23.17 38.27
N VAL A 625 -1.12 -22.33 38.19
CA VAL A 625 0.29 -22.77 38.09
C VAL A 625 0.67 -23.59 39.33
N ASN A 626 0.37 -23.09 40.54
CA ASN A 626 0.68 -23.79 41.79
C ASN A 626 -0.06 -25.12 41.92
N SER A 627 -1.36 -25.16 41.56
CA SER A 627 -2.15 -26.41 41.59
C SER A 627 -1.55 -27.50 40.69
N PHE A 628 -0.92 -27.10 39.58
CA PHE A 628 -0.24 -28.03 38.67
C PHE A 628 1.12 -28.52 39.21
N HIS A 629 1.82 -27.71 40.01
CA HIS A 629 3.03 -28.12 40.71
C HIS A 629 2.72 -29.06 41.88
N ASP A 630 1.67 -28.76 42.65
CA ASP A 630 1.27 -29.56 43.83
C ASP A 630 0.71 -30.94 43.43
N ALA A 631 -0.04 -31.03 42.33
CA ALA A 631 -0.52 -32.30 41.78
C ALA A 631 0.62 -33.23 41.32
N ARG A 632 1.86 -32.72 41.21
CA ARG A 632 3.04 -33.48 40.79
C ARG A 632 4.02 -33.79 41.90
N SER A 633 4.04 -33.01 42.98
CA SER A 633 4.82 -33.37 44.17
C SER A 633 4.17 -34.53 44.95
N SER A 634 2.93 -34.87 44.61
CA SER A 634 2.14 -35.95 45.21
C SER A 634 2.01 -37.22 44.32
N THR A 635 2.68 -37.25 43.15
CA THR A 635 2.88 -38.44 42.29
C THR A 635 4.35 -38.73 42.15
#